data_AF-A0A7Y3XCF3-F1
#
_entry.id   AF-A0A7Y3XCF3-F1
#
_cell.length_a   1.000
_cell.length_b   1.000
_cell.length_c   1.000
_cell.angle_alpha   90.00
_cell.angle_beta   90.00
_cell.angle_gamma   90.00
#
_symmetry.space_group_name_H-M   'P 1'
#
loop_
_entity.id
_entity.type
_entity.pdbx_description
1 polymer ?
#
loop_
_entity_poly.entity_id
_entity_poly.type
_entity_poly.pdbx_seq_one_letter_code
_entity_poly.pdbx_strand_id
1 'polypeptide(L)'
;MSRNYIKNIVCGKYWLIGLLWILSIGMCVGGSAAGHEGLSLEARIACQRALEEVYWKHTIWPEANTSPKPQLSEVMSEEELRKKVTETLRMSKALEEVWHHPIIGNDLQAEMERMAETTKDAETLHELWSALGNDPQLIAEVLARQTLVERLIHDWYAFDERFHGRLKKQAMRKVESLLSIKDMKDVKGAYHEMEWRKGRNSEDSAKDYMSGDALEFSEDEWQDAIGRLSEIFGQKEGQIPLGQVSALQEDAERFYVVEVLQKETEQVKVAVVEWRKVDFDKWWSRVNERFAPETEDGAFNYRLPEIAAAPLPYAPNAWSPTSASQVPSRSGHTAVWTGTYMIVWGGYGGTTYGYQSNGGRYNPSTNSWQQMSLANAPSGRTGHSAVWTGTEMIIWGGNDSADNLNTGGRYNLSANTWTPTATTGAPSGRRYHTAVWTGTQMIVWGGWNGSYLNTGGRYSPSANTWTSTATTGAPSARRYHTALWTGTQMIVWGGWNGTTYFNTGGRYSPSTNTWAATNTSGVPGARELHTAVWTGTEMIVWGGYNGNYLNTGGRYNPSANTWTPTLSSPPTPSGRRAHTAVWTGTQMIVWGGVDAINHLGTGGRYSPSTDSWISTATTGAPSARQLHTAVWTGTQMIVWGGYGSSTYLNTGGRYDPSANTWTPTSTTTLGAPGARYWHTAVWTGTQMIVWGGWNGTSYFNTGGRYSPSTNTWSATSITNAPSARGRHTVVWTGTQMIVWGGVGITGHQYWNTGGRYNPSTNTWTPTTTTGAPSAAVGHTAVWTGTEMIVWGGANDVSYFNTGGQYNPTTDTWVSTTTTNAPSGRGGHTAVWANGQMIVWGGVGTSGYTSTGGRYHPSSLGGAWNPTSTSGAPSARHEHTAVWTGTEMIVWGGQGFSSGSIWLYTGYRYNPSTDTWTSTTTSGAPSGRSVHTAVWAGTQMIVWGGWSGSASYFNTGGRYNPSTNTWTPTATTGAPSRRYGHTAVWTGTQMIVWGGWNGSSALNTGGLYTP
;
A
#
# COMPACT_ATOMS: atom_id res chain seq x y z
N MET A 1 -59.90 20.20 13.18
CA MET A 1 -58.46 20.44 13.45
C MET A 1 -58.01 19.52 14.57
N SER A 2 -56.80 18.97 14.49
CA SER A 2 -55.90 18.46 15.55
C SER A 2 -56.39 17.78 16.86
N ARG A 3 -55.56 16.82 17.31
CA ARG A 3 -55.26 16.38 18.71
C ARG A 3 -56.05 15.21 19.34
N ASN A 4 -55.31 14.12 19.50
CA ASN A 4 -55.14 13.32 20.72
C ASN A 4 -56.38 12.69 21.40
N TYR A 5 -56.58 11.37 21.23
CA TYR A 5 -56.34 10.35 22.28
C TYR A 5 -56.72 8.93 21.84
N ILE A 6 -55.79 8.17 21.24
CA ILE A 6 -55.78 6.69 21.32
C ILE A 6 -54.31 6.24 21.45
N LYS A 7 -53.93 5.74 22.63
CA LYS A 7 -52.68 5.02 22.90
C LYS A 7 -52.90 4.11 24.10
N ASN A 8 -53.08 2.81 23.85
CA ASN A 8 -52.83 1.64 24.70
C ASN A 8 -53.55 0.42 24.07
N ILE A 9 -53.23 -0.79 24.55
CA ILE A 9 -53.76 -2.09 24.05
C ILE A 9 -53.28 -2.49 22.63
N VAL A 10 -51.96 -2.54 22.40
CA VAL A 10 -51.29 -3.68 21.73
C VAL A 10 -49.86 -3.81 22.30
N CYS A 11 -49.71 -4.45 23.46
CA CYS A 11 -48.41 -4.88 23.97
C CYS A 11 -48.59 -6.06 24.91
N GLY A 12 -48.18 -7.27 24.50
CA GLY A 12 -48.40 -8.50 25.27
C GLY A 12 -48.84 -9.71 24.44
N LYS A 13 -48.08 -10.08 23.38
CA LYS A 13 -48.21 -11.41 22.73
C LYS A 13 -47.00 -11.93 21.96
N TYR A 14 -45.93 -11.14 21.79
CA TYR A 14 -44.71 -11.51 21.05
C TYR A 14 -43.51 -11.85 21.96
N TRP A 15 -43.75 -12.44 23.13
CA TRP A 15 -42.69 -12.73 24.13
C TRP A 15 -42.72 -14.18 24.67
N LEU A 16 -43.35 -15.10 23.93
CA LEU A 16 -43.60 -16.48 24.37
C LEU A 16 -43.29 -17.57 23.33
N ILE A 17 -42.68 -17.22 22.19
CA ILE A 17 -42.31 -18.18 21.13
C ILE A 17 -40.80 -18.46 21.12
N GLY A 18 -39.95 -17.48 21.43
CA GLY A 18 -38.48 -17.63 21.44
C GLY A 18 -37.90 -18.52 22.56
N LEU A 19 -38.72 -18.96 23.52
CA LEU A 19 -38.27 -19.76 24.68
C LEU A 19 -38.32 -21.28 24.46
N LEU A 20 -38.89 -21.76 23.35
CA LEU A 20 -39.07 -23.19 23.09
C LEU A 20 -38.02 -23.83 22.16
N TRP A 21 -37.21 -23.03 21.44
CA TRP A 21 -36.13 -23.54 20.58
C TRP A 21 -34.78 -23.70 21.32
N ILE A 22 -34.52 -22.89 22.33
CA ILE A 22 -33.26 -22.91 23.10
C ILE A 22 -33.11 -24.20 23.93
N LEU A 23 -34.22 -24.88 24.25
CA LEU A 23 -34.22 -26.13 25.02
C LEU A 23 -33.84 -27.39 24.22
N SER A 24 -33.89 -27.34 22.87
CA SER A 24 -33.67 -28.52 22.02
C SER A 24 -32.19 -28.91 21.89
N ILE A 25 -31.28 -27.94 21.93
CA ILE A 25 -29.83 -28.16 21.82
C ILE A 25 -29.23 -28.57 23.17
N GLY A 26 -29.82 -28.13 24.28
CA GLY A 26 -29.32 -28.32 25.65
C GLY A 26 -29.45 -29.73 26.26
N MET A 27 -29.80 -30.76 25.48
CA MET A 27 -30.06 -32.12 26.00
C MET A 27 -29.11 -33.22 25.49
N CYS A 28 -28.07 -32.91 24.72
CA CYS A 28 -27.12 -33.92 24.20
C CYS A 28 -25.74 -33.98 24.87
N VAL A 29 -25.35 -33.02 25.72
CA VAL A 29 -24.04 -33.03 26.41
C VAL A 29 -24.20 -32.79 27.91
N GLY A 30 -24.79 -33.78 28.59
CA GLY A 30 -24.86 -33.86 30.05
C GLY A 30 -23.85 -34.86 30.62
N GLY A 31 -22.55 -34.57 30.55
CA GLY A 31 -21.48 -35.49 30.94
C GLY A 31 -20.31 -34.80 31.65
N SER A 32 -19.80 -35.44 32.72
CA SER A 32 -18.63 -34.98 33.48
C SER A 32 -17.32 -35.27 32.76
N ALA A 33 -16.29 -34.47 33.00
CA ALA A 33 -15.00 -34.50 32.31
C ALA A 33 -14.31 -35.89 32.27
N ALA A 34 -14.35 -36.54 31.10
CA ALA A 34 -13.52 -37.67 30.69
C ALA A 34 -13.55 -37.80 29.16
N GLY A 35 -12.41 -38.18 28.54
CA GLY A 35 -12.32 -38.73 27.17
C GLY A 35 -12.85 -37.88 26.00
N HIS A 36 -11.96 -37.42 25.10
CA HIS A 36 -12.39 -36.95 23.78
C HIS A 36 -12.86 -38.15 22.92
N GLU A 37 -14.11 -38.10 22.46
CA GLU A 37 -14.49 -38.65 21.15
C GLU A 37 -14.62 -37.49 20.16
N GLY A 38 -14.40 -37.77 18.87
CA GLY A 38 -14.57 -36.77 17.80
C GLY A 38 -16.05 -36.40 17.60
N LEU A 39 -16.30 -35.23 17.01
CA LEU A 39 -17.66 -34.82 16.65
C LEU A 39 -18.29 -35.88 15.71
N SER A 40 -19.58 -36.21 15.89
CA SER A 40 -20.24 -37.20 15.04
C SER A 40 -20.71 -36.60 13.70
N LEU A 41 -21.01 -37.46 12.72
CA LEU A 41 -21.57 -37.00 11.43
C LEU A 41 -22.92 -36.29 11.63
N GLU A 42 -23.81 -36.85 12.46
CA GLU A 42 -25.11 -36.24 12.76
C GLU A 42 -24.96 -34.88 13.46
N ALA A 43 -23.99 -34.74 14.37
CA ALA A 43 -23.71 -33.48 15.04
C ALA A 43 -23.20 -32.40 14.06
N ARG A 44 -22.33 -32.76 13.10
CA ARG A 44 -21.92 -31.86 12.01
C ARG A 44 -23.10 -31.43 11.15
N ILE A 45 -24.03 -32.34 10.82
CA ILE A 45 -25.23 -32.04 10.01
C ILE A 45 -26.17 -31.09 10.75
N ALA A 46 -26.38 -31.28 12.05
CA ALA A 46 -27.14 -30.35 12.88
C ALA A 46 -26.49 -28.94 12.93
N CYS A 47 -25.16 -28.88 13.06
CA CYS A 47 -24.41 -27.63 13.00
C CYS A 47 -24.50 -26.96 11.62
N GLN A 48 -24.38 -27.72 10.52
CA GLN A 48 -24.52 -27.18 9.17
C GLN A 48 -25.90 -26.56 8.96
N ARG A 49 -26.98 -27.23 9.40
CA ARG A 49 -28.35 -26.68 9.34
C ARG A 49 -28.44 -25.30 9.99
N ALA A 50 -27.86 -25.15 11.18
CA ALA A 50 -27.85 -23.88 11.91
C ALA A 50 -27.08 -22.76 11.17
N LEU A 51 -26.02 -23.09 10.42
CA LEU A 51 -25.32 -22.15 9.54
C LEU A 51 -26.16 -21.77 8.31
N GLU A 52 -26.74 -22.77 7.62
CA GLU A 52 -27.60 -22.52 6.44
C GLU A 52 -28.87 -21.73 6.80
N GLU A 53 -29.42 -21.85 8.01
CA GLU A 53 -30.55 -21.03 8.47
C GLU A 53 -30.17 -19.54 8.55
N VAL A 54 -28.94 -19.22 8.99
CA VAL A 54 -28.42 -17.85 9.01
C VAL A 54 -28.10 -17.35 7.59
N TYR A 55 -27.44 -18.15 6.74
CA TYR A 55 -27.19 -17.77 5.34
C TYR A 55 -28.50 -17.57 4.56
N TRP A 56 -29.48 -18.45 4.75
CA TRP A 56 -30.79 -18.32 4.12
C TRP A 56 -31.52 -17.08 4.62
N LYS A 57 -31.52 -16.78 5.92
CA LYS A 57 -32.09 -15.54 6.49
C LYS A 57 -31.57 -14.30 5.76
N HIS A 58 -30.25 -14.16 5.60
CA HIS A 58 -29.60 -13.00 4.96
C HIS A 58 -29.65 -12.98 3.42
N THR A 59 -30.03 -14.09 2.77
CA THR A 59 -30.18 -14.15 1.31
C THR A 59 -31.27 -13.17 0.82
N ILE A 60 -30.93 -12.34 -0.18
CA ILE A 60 -31.86 -11.34 -0.74
C ILE A 60 -33.04 -12.03 -1.44
N TRP A 61 -34.27 -11.66 -1.07
CA TRP A 61 -35.48 -12.05 -1.79
C TRP A 61 -35.86 -10.93 -2.78
N PRO A 62 -35.84 -11.16 -4.11
CA PRO A 62 -36.05 -10.09 -5.09
C PRO A 62 -37.46 -9.49 -5.00
N GLU A 63 -37.58 -8.16 -5.13
CA GLU A 63 -38.87 -7.44 -5.09
C GLU A 63 -39.85 -7.88 -6.21
N ALA A 64 -39.35 -8.52 -7.27
CA ALA A 64 -40.16 -9.13 -8.32
C ALA A 64 -40.93 -10.39 -7.86
N ASN A 65 -40.51 -11.04 -6.76
CA ASN A 65 -41.19 -12.22 -6.22
C ASN A 65 -42.34 -11.78 -5.29
N THR A 66 -43.57 -11.88 -5.80
CA THR A 66 -44.80 -11.53 -5.06
C THR A 66 -45.19 -12.53 -3.97
N SER A 67 -44.55 -13.70 -3.93
CA SER A 67 -44.71 -14.70 -2.87
C SER A 67 -43.82 -14.39 -1.66
N PRO A 68 -44.23 -14.77 -0.43
CA PRO A 68 -43.34 -14.70 0.73
C PRO A 68 -42.12 -15.60 0.54
N LYS A 69 -41.00 -15.22 1.16
CA LYS A 69 -39.76 -16.01 1.18
C LYS A 69 -40.01 -17.36 1.90
N PRO A 70 -39.72 -18.51 1.27
CA PRO A 70 -39.94 -19.83 1.87
C PRO A 70 -38.99 -20.12 3.03
N GLN A 71 -39.28 -21.15 3.82
CA GLN A 71 -38.41 -21.66 4.88
C GLN A 71 -37.21 -22.42 4.31
N LEU A 72 -36.10 -22.53 5.06
CA LEU A 72 -34.93 -23.30 4.60
C LEU A 72 -35.32 -24.75 4.24
N SER A 73 -36.16 -25.39 5.06
CA SER A 73 -36.64 -26.77 4.85
C SER A 73 -37.50 -26.97 3.60
N GLU A 74 -37.91 -25.89 2.93
CA GLU A 74 -38.66 -25.91 1.66
C GLU A 74 -37.74 -25.70 0.44
N VAL A 75 -36.48 -25.33 0.66
CA VAL A 75 -35.47 -25.07 -0.40
C VAL A 75 -34.16 -25.86 -0.24
N MET A 76 -33.95 -26.54 0.89
CA MET A 76 -32.81 -27.42 1.15
C MET A 76 -33.23 -28.60 2.05
N SER A 77 -32.94 -29.82 1.60
CA SER A 77 -33.27 -31.06 2.30
C SER A 77 -32.19 -31.50 3.30
N GLU A 78 -32.56 -32.43 4.18
CA GLU A 78 -31.62 -33.09 5.10
C GLU A 78 -30.59 -33.96 4.36
N GLU A 79 -30.93 -34.47 3.17
CA GLU A 79 -30.00 -35.22 2.32
C GLU A 79 -28.93 -34.31 1.70
N GLU A 80 -29.31 -33.09 1.27
CA GLU A 80 -28.36 -32.09 0.76
C GLU A 80 -27.42 -31.57 1.85
N LEU A 81 -27.94 -31.31 3.06
CA LEU A 81 -27.12 -30.98 4.24
C LEU A 81 -26.13 -32.11 4.57
N ARG A 82 -26.60 -33.36 4.57
CA ARG A 82 -25.76 -34.57 4.78
C ARG A 82 -24.69 -34.69 3.70
N LYS A 83 -25.03 -34.46 2.44
CA LYS A 83 -24.10 -34.47 1.30
C LYS A 83 -23.01 -33.42 1.47
N LYS A 84 -23.36 -32.16 1.77
CA LYS A 84 -22.42 -31.04 1.93
C LYS A 84 -21.35 -31.32 3.00
N VAL A 85 -21.78 -31.79 4.18
CA VAL A 85 -20.87 -32.18 5.27
C VAL A 85 -19.97 -33.35 4.84
N THR A 86 -20.54 -34.38 4.22
CA THR A 86 -19.80 -35.58 3.76
C THR A 86 -18.76 -35.23 2.70
N GLU A 87 -19.08 -34.31 1.78
CA GLU A 87 -18.15 -33.84 0.74
C GLU A 87 -17.01 -33.01 1.33
N THR A 88 -17.27 -32.15 2.32
CA THR A 88 -16.24 -31.38 3.05
C THR A 88 -15.22 -32.29 3.76
N LEU A 89 -15.68 -33.34 4.43
CA LEU A 89 -14.80 -34.31 5.11
C LEU A 89 -13.96 -35.10 4.10
N ARG A 90 -14.56 -35.54 2.99
CA ARG A 90 -13.83 -36.18 1.89
C ARG A 90 -12.77 -35.27 1.28
N MET A 91 -13.07 -33.99 1.05
CA MET A 91 -12.09 -33.01 0.55
C MET A 91 -10.95 -32.80 1.55
N SER A 92 -11.25 -32.79 2.86
CA SER A 92 -10.23 -32.73 3.93
C SER A 92 -9.26 -33.91 3.84
N LYS A 93 -9.79 -35.14 3.70
CA LYS A 93 -8.99 -36.37 3.57
C LYS A 93 -8.24 -36.43 2.23
N ALA A 94 -8.77 -35.85 1.16
CA ALA A 94 -8.06 -35.71 -0.11
C ALA A 94 -6.85 -34.76 -0.02
N LEU A 95 -6.95 -33.63 0.70
CA LEU A 95 -5.81 -32.74 0.95
C LEU A 95 -4.66 -33.46 1.68
N GLU A 96 -4.98 -34.32 2.64
CA GLU A 96 -4.03 -35.21 3.31
C GLU A 96 -3.44 -36.26 2.33
N GLU A 97 -4.25 -37.10 1.71
CA GLU A 97 -3.75 -38.26 0.96
C GLU A 97 -3.10 -37.90 -0.38
N VAL A 98 -3.65 -36.90 -1.09
CA VAL A 98 -3.23 -36.53 -2.45
C VAL A 98 -2.15 -35.45 -2.43
N TRP A 99 -2.21 -34.49 -1.50
CA TRP A 99 -1.26 -33.37 -1.45
C TRP A 99 -0.36 -33.38 -0.19
N HIS A 100 -0.50 -34.37 0.69
CA HIS A 100 0.30 -34.53 1.92
C HIS A 100 0.15 -33.33 2.87
N HIS A 101 -1.06 -32.78 2.92
CA HIS A 101 -1.41 -31.60 3.70
C HIS A 101 -2.70 -31.83 4.51
N PRO A 102 -2.64 -32.61 5.61
CA PRO A 102 -3.76 -32.72 6.54
C PRO A 102 -4.07 -31.36 7.15
N ILE A 103 -5.37 -31.03 7.22
CA ILE A 103 -5.86 -29.82 7.89
C ILE A 103 -5.84 -30.05 9.40
N ILE A 104 -4.87 -29.44 10.09
CA ILE A 104 -4.68 -29.58 11.54
C ILE A 104 -5.26 -28.40 12.31
N GLY A 105 -5.42 -28.55 13.63
CA GLY A 105 -6.06 -27.54 14.47
C GLY A 105 -5.40 -26.15 14.46
N ASN A 106 -4.10 -26.05 14.15
CA ASN A 106 -3.45 -24.75 13.93
C ASN A 106 -4.00 -24.02 12.70
N ASP A 107 -4.30 -24.74 11.62
CA ASP A 107 -4.80 -24.15 10.37
C ASP A 107 -6.25 -23.70 10.53
N LEU A 108 -7.05 -24.47 11.28
CA LEU A 108 -8.42 -24.14 11.63
C LEU A 108 -8.48 -22.96 12.61
N GLN A 109 -7.62 -22.92 13.63
CA GLN A 109 -7.47 -21.76 14.52
C GLN A 109 -7.07 -20.50 13.73
N ALA A 110 -6.12 -20.63 12.79
CA ALA A 110 -5.70 -19.53 11.93
C ALA A 110 -6.79 -19.08 10.95
N GLU A 111 -7.62 -19.99 10.43
CA GLU A 111 -8.78 -19.62 9.60
C GLU A 111 -9.90 -18.98 10.42
N MET A 112 -10.19 -19.45 11.65
CA MET A 112 -11.11 -18.78 12.58
C MET A 112 -10.65 -17.35 12.89
N GLU A 113 -9.35 -17.17 13.19
CA GLU A 113 -8.73 -15.86 13.40
C GLU A 113 -8.82 -15.00 12.13
N ARG A 114 -8.55 -15.57 10.94
CA ARG A 114 -8.74 -14.87 9.66
C ARG A 114 -10.19 -14.44 9.44
N MET A 115 -11.18 -15.29 9.76
CA MET A 115 -12.61 -14.94 9.64
C MET A 115 -12.98 -13.80 10.59
N ALA A 116 -12.51 -13.85 11.84
CA ALA A 116 -12.72 -12.82 12.86
C ALA A 116 -12.05 -11.47 12.52
N GLU A 117 -10.85 -11.49 11.94
CA GLU A 117 -10.07 -10.30 11.58
C GLU A 117 -10.47 -9.68 10.22
N THR A 118 -10.95 -10.48 9.27
CA THR A 118 -11.13 -10.04 7.86
C THR A 118 -12.56 -10.06 7.34
N THR A 119 -13.56 -10.41 8.17
CA THR A 119 -14.96 -10.31 7.74
C THR A 119 -15.35 -8.88 7.38
N LYS A 120 -16.14 -8.74 6.31
CA LYS A 120 -16.78 -7.48 5.90
C LYS A 120 -18.17 -7.33 6.52
N ASP A 121 -18.69 -8.40 7.11
CA ASP A 121 -19.97 -8.49 7.80
C ASP A 121 -19.76 -9.21 9.13
N ALA A 122 -19.55 -8.42 10.19
CA ALA A 122 -19.38 -8.93 11.53
C ALA A 122 -20.73 -9.34 12.16
N GLU A 123 -21.86 -8.80 11.70
CA GLU A 123 -23.19 -9.10 12.23
C GLU A 123 -23.62 -10.51 11.82
N THR A 124 -23.54 -10.84 10.52
CA THR A 124 -23.76 -12.21 10.04
C THR A 124 -22.74 -13.19 10.64
N LEU A 125 -21.47 -12.81 10.84
CA LEU A 125 -20.50 -13.70 11.49
C LEU A 125 -20.84 -13.95 12.97
N HIS A 126 -21.29 -12.94 13.72
CA HIS A 126 -21.80 -13.11 15.08
C HIS A 126 -23.02 -14.04 15.12
N GLU A 127 -23.94 -13.93 14.15
CA GLU A 127 -25.09 -14.85 14.06
C GLU A 127 -24.67 -16.29 13.72
N LEU A 128 -23.75 -16.50 12.77
CA LEU A 128 -23.21 -17.82 12.42
C LEU A 128 -22.52 -18.49 13.62
N TRP A 129 -21.70 -17.75 14.38
CA TRP A 129 -21.03 -18.28 15.57
C TRP A 129 -22.01 -18.53 16.72
N SER A 130 -23.00 -17.67 16.90
CA SER A 130 -24.05 -17.87 17.91
C SER A 130 -24.99 -19.02 17.57
N ALA A 131 -25.20 -19.33 16.29
CA ALA A 131 -25.93 -20.51 15.83
C ALA A 131 -25.19 -21.82 16.18
N LEU A 132 -23.85 -21.78 16.23
CA LEU A 132 -22.99 -22.85 16.78
C LEU A 132 -22.74 -22.71 18.29
N GLY A 133 -23.61 -22.00 19.02
CA GLY A 133 -23.53 -21.83 20.48
C GLY A 133 -22.33 -21.03 20.99
N ASN A 134 -21.53 -20.42 20.09
CA ASN A 134 -20.20 -19.88 20.34
C ASN A 134 -19.17 -20.92 20.82
N ASP A 135 -19.37 -22.20 20.50
CA ASP A 135 -18.39 -23.26 20.79
C ASP A 135 -17.23 -23.21 19.78
N PRO A 136 -15.97 -22.97 20.20
CA PRO A 136 -14.85 -22.88 19.29
C PRO A 136 -14.49 -24.22 18.61
N GLN A 137 -14.82 -25.37 19.21
CA GLN A 137 -14.64 -26.67 18.59
C GLN A 137 -15.61 -26.84 17.41
N LEU A 138 -16.88 -26.43 17.57
CA LEU A 138 -17.88 -26.51 16.50
C LEU A 138 -17.59 -25.49 15.38
N ILE A 139 -17.17 -24.28 15.73
CA ILE A 139 -16.81 -23.23 14.76
C ILE A 139 -15.54 -23.61 13.97
N ALA A 140 -14.53 -24.19 14.62
CA ALA A 140 -13.38 -24.77 13.93
C ALA A 140 -13.80 -25.86 12.94
N GLU A 141 -14.60 -26.81 13.43
CA GLU A 141 -14.88 -28.07 12.74
C GLU A 141 -15.87 -27.94 11.57
N VAL A 142 -16.86 -27.07 11.68
CA VAL A 142 -17.96 -26.99 10.70
C VAL A 142 -17.83 -25.74 9.82
N LEU A 143 -17.48 -24.58 10.39
CA LEU A 143 -17.43 -23.32 9.65
C LEU A 143 -16.03 -23.02 9.07
N ALA A 144 -14.98 -23.11 9.88
CA ALA A 144 -13.62 -22.82 9.44
C ALA A 144 -13.05 -23.93 8.53
N ARG A 145 -13.26 -25.22 8.86
CA ARG A 145 -12.83 -26.35 8.03
C ARG A 145 -13.43 -26.28 6.63
N GLN A 146 -14.75 -26.07 6.51
CA GLN A 146 -15.43 -25.96 5.21
C GLN A 146 -14.79 -24.85 4.36
N THR A 147 -14.68 -23.63 4.92
CA THR A 147 -14.11 -22.45 4.25
C THR A 147 -12.65 -22.64 3.81
N LEU A 148 -11.83 -23.33 4.62
CA LEU A 148 -10.42 -23.58 4.34
C LEU A 148 -10.23 -24.66 3.26
N VAL A 149 -10.95 -25.76 3.39
CA VAL A 149 -10.82 -26.96 2.55
C VAL A 149 -11.31 -26.69 1.13
N GLU A 150 -12.49 -26.05 0.99
CA GLU A 150 -13.03 -25.66 -0.33
C GLU A 150 -12.03 -24.78 -1.08
N ARG A 151 -11.43 -23.78 -0.42
CA ARG A 151 -10.41 -22.90 -1.02
C ARG A 151 -9.18 -23.68 -1.50
N LEU A 152 -8.56 -24.45 -0.61
CA LEU A 152 -7.28 -25.10 -0.90
C LEU A 152 -7.39 -26.17 -1.99
N ILE A 153 -8.45 -26.99 -1.98
CA ILE A 153 -8.53 -28.14 -2.91
C ILE A 153 -8.78 -27.70 -4.37
N HIS A 154 -9.53 -26.62 -4.60
CA HIS A 154 -9.76 -26.08 -5.94
C HIS A 154 -8.49 -25.41 -6.50
N ASP A 155 -7.87 -24.52 -5.71
CA ASP A 155 -6.62 -23.83 -6.09
C ASP A 155 -5.50 -24.84 -6.43
N TRP A 156 -5.39 -25.92 -5.65
CA TRP A 156 -4.33 -26.91 -5.83
C TRP A 156 -4.62 -27.89 -6.97
N TYR A 157 -5.89 -28.28 -7.17
CA TYR A 157 -6.26 -29.12 -8.30
C TYR A 157 -5.98 -28.42 -9.64
N ALA A 158 -6.44 -27.18 -9.80
CA ALA A 158 -6.44 -26.46 -11.07
C ALA A 158 -5.07 -26.33 -11.75
N PHE A 159 -3.97 -26.36 -10.99
CA PHE A 159 -2.61 -26.16 -11.51
C PHE A 159 -1.64 -27.34 -11.30
N ASP A 160 -2.12 -28.48 -10.80
CA ASP A 160 -1.28 -29.65 -10.51
C ASP A 160 -0.98 -30.51 -11.76
N GLU A 161 0.30 -30.58 -12.13
CA GLU A 161 0.76 -31.35 -13.30
C GLU A 161 0.53 -32.87 -13.19
N ARG A 162 0.23 -33.41 -12.00
CA ARG A 162 -0.14 -34.83 -11.83
C ARG A 162 -1.48 -35.14 -12.51
N PHE A 163 -2.42 -34.19 -12.46
CA PHE A 163 -3.72 -34.30 -13.16
C PHE A 163 -3.64 -33.74 -14.59
N HIS A 164 -3.08 -32.53 -14.75
CA HIS A 164 -3.17 -31.79 -16.01
C HIS A 164 -1.93 -31.88 -16.89
N GLY A 165 -0.78 -32.32 -16.37
CA GLY A 165 0.50 -32.32 -17.08
C GLY A 165 0.57 -33.27 -18.29
N ARG A 166 -0.24 -34.33 -18.34
CA ARG A 166 -0.40 -35.16 -19.55
C ARG A 166 -1.11 -34.39 -20.67
N LEU A 167 -2.16 -33.63 -20.33
CA LEU A 167 -2.91 -32.80 -21.28
C LEU A 167 -2.04 -31.63 -21.76
N LYS A 168 -1.35 -30.95 -20.83
CA LYS A 168 -0.36 -29.90 -21.11
C LYS A 168 0.70 -30.35 -22.11
N LYS A 169 1.35 -31.49 -21.86
CA LYS A 169 2.37 -32.07 -22.76
C LYS A 169 1.77 -32.54 -24.11
N GLN A 170 0.48 -32.91 -24.16
CA GLN A 170 -0.21 -33.21 -25.41
C GLN A 170 -0.56 -31.93 -26.20
N ALA A 171 -0.94 -30.86 -25.53
CA ALA A 171 -1.23 -29.55 -26.12
C ALA A 171 0.05 -28.92 -26.69
N MET A 172 1.14 -28.86 -25.91
CA MET A 172 2.44 -28.35 -26.36
C MET A 172 2.91 -29.00 -27.67
N ARG A 173 2.91 -30.34 -27.73
CA ARG A 173 3.29 -31.11 -28.94
C ARG A 173 2.39 -30.87 -30.15
N LYS A 174 1.14 -30.44 -29.95
CA LYS A 174 0.24 -30.04 -31.05
C LYS A 174 0.55 -28.63 -31.51
N VAL A 175 0.77 -27.69 -30.58
CA VAL A 175 1.17 -26.31 -30.89
C VAL A 175 2.50 -26.27 -31.66
N GLU A 176 3.45 -27.14 -31.33
CA GLU A 176 4.70 -27.36 -32.09
C GLU A 176 4.48 -27.78 -33.57
N SER A 177 3.28 -28.24 -33.93
CA SER A 177 2.88 -28.63 -35.30
C SER A 177 1.87 -27.69 -35.97
N LEU A 178 1.43 -26.62 -35.30
CA LEU A 178 0.50 -25.64 -35.87
C LEU A 178 1.26 -24.55 -36.61
N LEU A 179 1.15 -24.54 -37.95
CA LEU A 179 1.78 -23.54 -38.82
C LEU A 179 0.76 -22.57 -39.44
N SER A 180 -0.54 -22.90 -39.41
CA SER A 180 -1.63 -22.09 -39.98
C SER A 180 -3.01 -22.48 -39.41
N ILE A 181 -4.02 -21.63 -39.65
CA ILE A 181 -5.44 -21.92 -39.37
C ILE A 181 -5.92 -23.28 -39.92
N LYS A 182 -5.34 -23.75 -41.03
CA LYS A 182 -5.72 -25.03 -41.63
C LYS A 182 -5.34 -26.19 -40.71
N ASP A 183 -4.14 -26.12 -40.13
CA ASP A 183 -3.65 -27.10 -39.16
C ASP A 183 -4.44 -27.00 -37.84
N MET A 184 -4.90 -25.80 -37.45
CA MET A 184 -5.76 -25.62 -36.26
C MET A 184 -7.10 -26.36 -36.37
N LYS A 185 -7.65 -26.52 -37.58
CA LYS A 185 -8.91 -27.24 -37.82
C LYS A 185 -8.74 -28.77 -37.85
N ASP A 186 -7.55 -29.26 -38.24
CA ASP A 186 -7.25 -30.69 -38.33
C ASP A 186 -6.68 -31.27 -37.01
N VAL A 187 -6.34 -30.44 -36.02
CA VAL A 187 -5.82 -30.86 -34.72
C VAL A 187 -6.92 -31.27 -33.74
N LYS A 188 -6.74 -32.40 -33.03
CA LYS A 188 -7.64 -32.85 -31.95
C LYS A 188 -7.64 -31.88 -30.75
N GLY A 189 -8.53 -30.89 -30.80
CA GLY A 189 -8.93 -29.97 -29.73
C GLY A 189 -10.35 -29.45 -30.03
N ALA A 190 -10.90 -28.60 -29.17
CA ALA A 190 -12.14 -27.88 -29.50
C ALA A 190 -11.76 -26.62 -30.28
N TYR A 191 -12.13 -26.58 -31.58
CA TYR A 191 -11.87 -25.45 -32.47
C TYR A 191 -13.10 -24.56 -32.58
N HIS A 192 -12.94 -23.26 -32.33
CA HIS A 192 -13.99 -22.26 -32.45
C HIS A 192 -13.47 -21.02 -33.19
N GLU A 193 -14.21 -20.58 -34.22
CA GLU A 193 -14.11 -19.20 -34.71
C GLU A 193 -15.10 -18.34 -33.92
N MET A 194 -14.68 -17.13 -33.56
CA MET A 194 -15.49 -16.19 -32.77
C MET A 194 -15.23 -14.78 -33.28
N GLU A 195 -16.30 -14.05 -33.57
CA GLU A 195 -16.22 -12.64 -33.94
C GLU A 195 -16.46 -11.76 -32.71
N TRP A 196 -15.67 -10.70 -32.55
CA TRP A 196 -15.80 -9.70 -31.51
C TRP A 196 -16.12 -8.37 -32.19
N ARG A 197 -17.12 -7.65 -31.68
CA ARG A 197 -17.54 -6.33 -32.16
C ARG A 197 -17.54 -5.31 -31.04
N LYS A 198 -17.22 -4.07 -31.39
CA LYS A 198 -17.32 -2.92 -30.52
C LYS A 198 -18.74 -2.34 -30.57
N GLY A 199 -19.48 -2.45 -29.47
CA GLY A 199 -20.82 -1.90 -29.36
C GLY A 199 -20.81 -0.38 -29.50
N ARG A 200 -21.77 0.19 -30.23
CA ARG A 200 -21.94 1.64 -30.36
C ARG A 200 -22.90 2.15 -29.30
N ASN A 201 -22.48 3.15 -28.53
CA ASN A 201 -23.27 3.73 -27.44
C ASN A 201 -24.63 4.27 -27.91
N SER A 202 -25.69 3.51 -27.61
CA SER A 202 -27.08 3.94 -27.58
C SER A 202 -27.80 3.11 -26.51
N GLU A 203 -28.69 3.72 -25.73
CA GLU A 203 -29.23 3.15 -24.48
C GLU A 203 -30.31 2.06 -24.68
N ASP A 204 -30.41 1.48 -25.88
CA ASP A 204 -31.53 0.63 -26.32
C ASP A 204 -31.11 -0.78 -26.82
N SER A 205 -29.82 -1.13 -26.79
CA SER A 205 -29.30 -2.42 -27.33
C SER A 205 -29.56 -3.65 -26.45
N ALA A 206 -30.29 -3.52 -25.34
CA ALA A 206 -30.46 -4.54 -24.31
C ALA A 206 -31.37 -5.75 -24.68
N LYS A 207 -31.44 -6.14 -25.96
CA LYS A 207 -32.43 -7.12 -26.47
C LYS A 207 -31.98 -8.14 -27.51
N ASP A 208 -30.72 -8.14 -27.99
CA ASP A 208 -30.29 -9.09 -29.04
C ASP A 208 -28.99 -9.86 -28.70
N TYR A 209 -28.85 -10.24 -27.42
CA TYR A 209 -27.91 -11.31 -27.07
C TYR A 209 -28.41 -12.64 -27.66
N MET A 210 -27.52 -13.35 -28.39
CA MET A 210 -27.75 -14.62 -29.10
C MET A 210 -28.32 -14.55 -30.54
N SER A 211 -27.95 -13.54 -31.34
CA SER A 211 -28.17 -13.53 -32.80
C SER A 211 -26.87 -13.57 -33.64
N GLY A 212 -26.18 -14.73 -33.63
CA GLY A 212 -25.23 -15.15 -34.67
C GLY A 212 -23.75 -14.72 -34.49
N ASP A 213 -22.91 -15.70 -34.13
CA ASP A 213 -21.42 -15.78 -34.22
C ASP A 213 -20.55 -14.61 -33.69
N ALA A 214 -21.15 -13.51 -33.23
CA ALA A 214 -20.47 -12.32 -32.74
C ALA A 214 -20.80 -12.01 -31.26
N LEU A 215 -19.78 -11.65 -30.49
CA LEU A 215 -19.89 -11.01 -29.17
C LEU A 215 -19.73 -9.51 -29.31
N GLU A 216 -20.69 -8.74 -28.79
CA GLU A 216 -20.56 -7.29 -28.66
C GLU A 216 -20.01 -6.93 -27.26
N PHE A 217 -19.06 -6.00 -27.23
CA PHE A 217 -18.42 -5.49 -26.01
C PHE A 217 -18.72 -4.00 -25.86
N SER A 218 -18.91 -3.50 -24.64
CA SER A 218 -18.88 -2.04 -24.38
C SER A 218 -17.48 -1.47 -24.63
N GLU A 219 -17.33 -0.13 -24.64
CA GLU A 219 -16.02 0.52 -24.88
C GLU A 219 -14.94 0.02 -23.93
N ASP A 220 -15.20 -0.02 -22.62
CA ASP A 220 -14.20 -0.43 -21.62
C ASP A 220 -13.86 -1.94 -21.72
N GLU A 221 -14.86 -2.78 -21.94
CA GLU A 221 -14.68 -4.24 -22.13
C GLU A 221 -13.94 -4.55 -23.44
N TRP A 222 -14.16 -3.75 -24.49
CA TRP A 222 -13.45 -3.87 -25.76
C TRP A 222 -11.96 -3.58 -25.61
N GLN A 223 -11.59 -2.54 -24.85
CA GLN A 223 -10.17 -2.25 -24.59
C GLN A 223 -9.52 -3.38 -23.79
N ASP A 224 -10.17 -3.89 -22.73
CA ASP A 224 -9.64 -5.01 -21.93
C ASP A 224 -9.51 -6.30 -22.77
N ALA A 225 -10.51 -6.65 -23.58
CA ALA A 225 -10.45 -7.79 -24.49
C ALA A 225 -9.30 -7.69 -25.51
N ILE A 226 -9.11 -6.52 -26.13
CA ILE A 226 -8.03 -6.26 -27.09
C ILE A 226 -6.65 -6.20 -26.39
N GLY A 227 -6.59 -5.72 -25.15
CA GLY A 227 -5.40 -5.74 -24.30
C GLY A 227 -4.95 -7.16 -24.01
N ARG A 228 -5.82 -7.99 -23.41
CA ARG A 228 -5.56 -9.41 -23.11
C ARG A 228 -5.19 -10.21 -24.37
N LEU A 229 -5.90 -9.98 -25.48
CA LEU A 229 -5.58 -10.62 -26.76
C LEU A 229 -4.19 -10.22 -27.28
N SER A 230 -3.72 -9.00 -27.00
CA SER A 230 -2.35 -8.57 -27.35
C SER A 230 -1.28 -9.24 -26.47
N GLU A 231 -1.56 -9.42 -25.17
CA GLU A 231 -0.66 -10.12 -24.23
C GLU A 231 -0.45 -11.60 -24.62
N ILE A 232 -1.48 -12.28 -25.12
CA ILE A 232 -1.42 -13.68 -25.59
C ILE A 232 -0.37 -13.89 -26.71
N PHE A 233 -0.12 -12.88 -27.54
CA PHE A 233 0.94 -12.91 -28.58
C PHE A 233 2.26 -12.27 -28.13
N GLY A 234 2.38 -11.85 -26.87
CA GLY A 234 3.51 -11.08 -26.35
C GLY A 234 3.71 -9.72 -27.03
N GLN A 235 2.66 -9.18 -27.65
CA GLN A 235 2.70 -7.93 -28.39
C GLN A 235 2.12 -6.75 -27.60
N LYS A 236 2.35 -5.54 -28.10
CA LYS A 236 1.70 -4.34 -27.55
C LYS A 236 0.24 -4.30 -27.98
N GLU A 237 -0.58 -3.72 -27.13
CA GLU A 237 -1.96 -3.31 -27.40
C GLU A 237 -2.10 -2.70 -28.80
N GLY A 238 -3.01 -3.25 -29.60
CA GLY A 238 -3.20 -2.86 -31.00
C GLY A 238 -2.31 -3.59 -32.03
N GLN A 239 -1.11 -4.07 -31.66
CA GLN A 239 -0.14 -4.71 -32.57
C GLN A 239 -0.30 -6.25 -32.64
N ILE A 240 -1.53 -6.73 -32.77
CA ILE A 240 -1.85 -8.16 -32.79
C ILE A 240 -1.56 -8.74 -34.19
N PRO A 241 -0.78 -9.84 -34.32
CA PRO A 241 -0.44 -10.40 -35.62
C PRO A 241 -1.63 -11.15 -36.25
N LEU A 242 -1.84 -10.94 -37.54
CA LEU A 242 -2.80 -11.72 -38.34
C LEU A 242 -2.13 -12.99 -38.88
N GLY A 243 -2.85 -14.11 -38.88
CA GLY A 243 -2.37 -15.38 -39.44
C GLY A 243 -1.25 -16.06 -38.65
N GLN A 244 -1.08 -15.72 -37.36
CA GLN A 244 -0.09 -16.33 -36.48
C GLN A 244 -0.78 -16.98 -35.27
N VAL A 245 -0.36 -18.19 -34.91
CA VAL A 245 -0.83 -18.93 -33.72
C VAL A 245 -0.02 -18.50 -32.48
N SER A 246 -0.69 -18.37 -31.33
CA SER A 246 -0.09 -17.94 -30.06
C SER A 246 0.76 -19.04 -29.40
N ALA A 247 1.57 -18.65 -28.42
CA ALA A 247 2.09 -19.59 -27.43
C ALA A 247 0.93 -20.22 -26.63
N LEU A 248 1.15 -21.43 -26.10
CA LEU A 248 0.17 -22.15 -25.28
C LEU A 248 -0.09 -21.41 -23.96
N GLN A 249 -1.33 -21.01 -23.75
CA GLN A 249 -1.82 -20.40 -22.52
C GLN A 249 -2.39 -21.47 -21.57
N GLU A 250 -2.43 -21.16 -20.27
CA GLU A 250 -3.02 -21.98 -19.21
C GLU A 250 -3.87 -21.09 -18.30
N ASP A 251 -5.14 -21.46 -18.10
CA ASP A 251 -6.02 -20.92 -17.07
C ASP A 251 -6.51 -22.07 -16.16
N ALA A 252 -7.45 -21.82 -15.24
CA ALA A 252 -7.96 -22.84 -14.32
C ALA A 252 -8.76 -23.97 -15.02
N GLU A 253 -9.37 -23.70 -16.18
CA GLU A 253 -10.27 -24.62 -16.89
C GLU A 253 -9.64 -25.30 -18.11
N ARG A 254 -8.58 -24.74 -18.70
CA ARG A 254 -8.07 -25.18 -20.01
C ARG A 254 -6.62 -24.80 -20.29
N PHE A 255 -6.07 -25.48 -21.29
CA PHE A 255 -4.94 -25.01 -22.08
C PHE A 255 -5.46 -24.54 -23.43
N TYR A 256 -4.97 -23.44 -23.99
CA TYR A 256 -5.47 -22.93 -25.28
C TYR A 256 -4.43 -22.17 -26.09
N VAL A 257 -4.67 -22.06 -27.40
CA VAL A 257 -3.99 -21.13 -28.31
C VAL A 257 -4.99 -20.35 -29.13
N VAL A 258 -4.58 -19.15 -29.56
CA VAL A 258 -5.38 -18.22 -30.36
C VAL A 258 -4.64 -17.88 -31.65
N GLU A 259 -5.37 -17.69 -32.75
CA GLU A 259 -4.93 -17.04 -33.98
C GLU A 259 -5.91 -15.91 -34.30
N VAL A 260 -5.44 -14.76 -34.79
CA VAL A 260 -6.34 -13.69 -35.27
C VAL A 260 -6.47 -13.76 -36.79
N LEU A 261 -7.71 -13.92 -37.25
CA LEU A 261 -8.05 -14.15 -38.66
C LEU A 261 -8.31 -12.84 -39.40
N GLN A 262 -8.98 -11.90 -38.73
CA GLN A 262 -9.35 -10.59 -39.26
C GLN A 262 -9.27 -9.56 -38.14
N LYS A 263 -8.81 -8.35 -38.46
CA LYS A 263 -8.71 -7.24 -37.51
C LYS A 263 -9.01 -5.92 -38.20
N GLU A 264 -10.01 -5.23 -37.67
CA GLU A 264 -10.44 -3.89 -38.05
C GLU A 264 -10.52 -3.00 -36.80
N THR A 265 -11.00 -1.76 -36.94
CA THR A 265 -11.03 -0.78 -35.84
C THR A 265 -12.12 -1.08 -34.80
N GLU A 266 -13.26 -1.64 -35.23
CA GLU A 266 -14.44 -1.93 -34.41
C GLU A 266 -14.81 -3.44 -34.43
N GLN A 267 -13.99 -4.29 -35.04
CA GLN A 267 -14.28 -5.71 -35.25
C GLN A 267 -12.98 -6.53 -35.26
N VAL A 268 -12.96 -7.69 -34.61
CA VAL A 268 -11.84 -8.65 -34.63
C VAL A 268 -12.40 -10.07 -34.70
N LYS A 269 -11.87 -10.91 -35.59
CA LYS A 269 -12.24 -12.33 -35.64
C LYS A 269 -11.07 -13.20 -35.21
N VAL A 270 -11.30 -14.05 -34.21
CA VAL A 270 -10.30 -14.95 -33.64
C VAL A 270 -10.68 -16.41 -33.90
N ALA A 271 -9.67 -17.26 -34.05
CA ALA A 271 -9.78 -18.71 -33.93
C ALA A 271 -9.13 -19.15 -32.62
N VAL A 272 -9.80 -20.02 -31.87
CA VAL A 272 -9.27 -20.60 -30.64
C VAL A 272 -9.27 -22.12 -30.78
N VAL A 273 -8.14 -22.75 -30.42
CA VAL A 273 -8.09 -24.20 -30.13
C VAL A 273 -7.89 -24.36 -28.64
N GLU A 274 -8.86 -24.98 -27.96
CA GLU A 274 -8.76 -25.29 -26.53
C GLU A 274 -8.71 -26.79 -26.24
N TRP A 275 -7.95 -27.11 -25.20
CA TRP A 275 -7.88 -28.41 -24.54
C TRP A 275 -8.32 -28.22 -23.09
N ARG A 276 -9.62 -28.32 -22.86
CA ARG A 276 -10.20 -28.23 -21.52
C ARG A 276 -9.57 -29.26 -20.59
N LYS A 277 -9.18 -28.79 -19.40
CA LYS A 277 -8.87 -29.62 -18.24
C LYS A 277 -10.13 -30.42 -17.87
N VAL A 278 -9.95 -31.45 -17.05
CA VAL A 278 -11.12 -32.03 -16.39
C VAL A 278 -11.55 -31.01 -15.35
N ASP A 279 -12.78 -30.54 -15.47
CA ASP A 279 -13.45 -29.67 -14.50
C ASP A 279 -13.45 -30.30 -13.09
N PHE A 280 -13.33 -29.47 -12.04
CA PHE A 280 -13.12 -29.95 -10.67
C PHE A 280 -14.26 -30.87 -10.23
N ASP A 281 -15.53 -30.46 -10.39
CA ASP A 281 -16.67 -31.28 -9.98
C ASP A 281 -16.71 -32.62 -10.74
N LYS A 282 -16.44 -32.58 -12.05
CA LYS A 282 -16.35 -33.80 -12.89
C LYS A 282 -15.15 -34.69 -12.59
N TRP A 283 -14.10 -34.19 -11.93
CA TRP A 283 -13.03 -35.01 -11.38
C TRP A 283 -13.40 -35.55 -10.00
N TRP A 284 -13.84 -34.66 -9.12
CA TRP A 284 -14.20 -34.92 -7.73
C TRP A 284 -15.28 -36.00 -7.63
N SER A 285 -16.33 -35.91 -8.44
CA SER A 285 -17.42 -36.90 -8.52
C SER A 285 -16.99 -38.30 -9.01
N ARG A 286 -15.71 -38.51 -9.40
CA ARG A 286 -15.14 -39.81 -9.77
C ARG A 286 -14.15 -40.36 -8.74
N VAL A 287 -13.78 -39.56 -7.73
CA VAL A 287 -12.74 -39.89 -6.75
C VAL A 287 -13.16 -39.66 -5.30
N ASN A 288 -14.19 -38.84 -5.04
CA ASN A 288 -14.63 -38.48 -3.70
C ASN A 288 -15.01 -39.71 -2.83
N GLU A 289 -15.62 -40.74 -3.42
CA GLU A 289 -15.94 -42.01 -2.73
C GLU A 289 -14.72 -42.83 -2.31
N ARG A 290 -13.53 -42.53 -2.81
CA ARG A 290 -12.29 -43.22 -2.41
C ARG A 290 -11.77 -42.72 -1.07
N PHE A 291 -12.13 -41.49 -0.70
CA PHE A 291 -11.74 -40.86 0.55
C PHE A 291 -12.81 -41.16 1.60
N ALA A 292 -12.38 -41.55 2.80
CA ALA A 292 -13.28 -41.67 3.94
C ALA A 292 -13.84 -40.29 4.31
N PRO A 293 -15.14 -40.17 4.65
CA PRO A 293 -15.72 -38.92 5.16
C PRO A 293 -15.40 -38.75 6.65
N GLU A 294 -14.12 -38.86 7.01
CA GLU A 294 -13.62 -38.95 8.39
C GLU A 294 -12.35 -38.10 8.56
N THR A 295 -12.15 -37.52 9.74
CA THR A 295 -11.00 -36.70 10.10
C THR A 295 -10.33 -37.21 11.37
N GLU A 296 -9.01 -37.40 11.35
CA GLU A 296 -8.21 -37.76 12.53
C GLU A 296 -7.90 -36.53 13.39
N ASP A 297 -8.94 -35.99 14.05
CA ASP A 297 -8.83 -34.79 14.86
C ASP A 297 -8.19 -35.05 16.22
N GLY A 298 -6.86 -34.97 16.25
CA GLY A 298 -6.07 -34.93 17.48
C GLY A 298 -6.49 -33.76 18.38
N ALA A 299 -6.55 -34.02 19.70
CA ALA A 299 -7.08 -33.09 20.69
C ALA A 299 -6.39 -31.70 20.65
N PHE A 300 -7.10 -30.71 20.11
CA PHE A 300 -6.63 -29.33 19.97
C PHE A 300 -7.54 -28.37 20.76
N ASN A 301 -6.95 -27.58 21.66
CA ASN A 301 -7.69 -26.64 22.48
C ASN A 301 -7.92 -25.32 21.72
N TYR A 302 -8.93 -25.32 20.84
CA TYR A 302 -9.36 -24.13 20.11
C TYR A 302 -9.72 -22.98 21.04
N ARG A 303 -9.44 -21.77 20.58
CA ARG A 303 -9.81 -20.52 21.25
C ARG A 303 -10.78 -19.79 20.36
N LEU A 304 -11.97 -19.50 20.87
CA LEU A 304 -12.88 -18.57 20.21
C LEU A 304 -12.14 -17.23 20.10
N PRO A 305 -11.87 -16.70 18.89
CA PRO A 305 -11.38 -15.35 18.75
C PRO A 305 -12.44 -14.38 19.30
N GLU A 306 -12.04 -13.15 19.61
CA GLU A 306 -13.04 -12.08 19.60
C GLU A 306 -13.32 -11.79 18.12
N ILE A 307 -14.54 -12.04 17.61
CA ILE A 307 -14.97 -11.38 16.36
C ILE A 307 -14.71 -9.90 16.59
N ALA A 308 -13.98 -9.25 15.69
CA ALA A 308 -13.68 -7.83 15.82
C ALA A 308 -15.00 -7.04 15.87
N ALA A 309 -15.48 -6.76 17.08
CA ALA A 309 -16.82 -6.26 17.33
C ALA A 309 -17.06 -5.04 16.47
N ALA A 310 -18.14 -5.03 15.68
CA ALA A 310 -18.40 -4.06 14.62
C ALA A 310 -18.05 -2.64 15.10
N PRO A 311 -16.92 -2.06 14.63
CA PRO A 311 -16.08 -1.21 15.48
C PRO A 311 -16.82 -0.02 16.08
N LEU A 312 -16.99 -0.05 17.42
CA LEU A 312 -17.79 0.87 18.24
C LEU A 312 -17.92 2.24 17.58
N PRO A 313 -19.10 2.59 17.04
CA PRO A 313 -19.23 3.39 15.82
C PRO A 313 -18.43 4.67 15.93
N TYR A 314 -17.20 4.59 15.41
CA TYR A 314 -16.20 5.63 15.59
C TYR A 314 -16.85 6.94 15.11
N ALA A 315 -16.78 8.01 15.94
CA ALA A 315 -17.84 8.77 16.62
C ALA A 315 -17.82 10.38 16.65
N PRO A 316 -18.80 11.15 16.09
CA PRO A 316 -18.69 12.07 14.93
C PRO A 316 -17.83 13.33 14.98
N ASN A 317 -17.40 13.79 16.15
CA ASN A 317 -16.30 14.76 16.16
C ASN A 317 -15.23 14.49 17.19
N ALA A 318 -15.44 13.55 18.10
CA ALA A 318 -14.48 13.10 19.11
C ALA A 318 -13.09 12.84 18.54
N TRP A 319 -12.09 12.81 19.42
CA TRP A 319 -10.83 12.11 19.18
C TRP A 319 -10.55 11.14 20.35
N SER A 320 -9.43 10.40 20.43
CA SER A 320 -9.08 9.43 21.51
C SER A 320 -7.53 9.12 21.80
N PRO A 321 -6.93 8.08 22.50
CA PRO A 321 -5.45 8.03 22.88
C PRO A 321 -4.40 7.02 22.23
N THR A 322 -3.08 7.33 22.01
CA THR A 322 -1.91 6.36 22.10
C THR A 322 -1.21 6.36 23.46
N SER A 323 0.06 5.92 23.56
CA SER A 323 1.00 6.32 24.61
C SER A 323 2.45 6.58 24.11
N ALA A 324 3.54 6.18 24.79
CA ALA A 324 4.93 6.58 24.47
C ALA A 324 6.00 5.45 24.56
N SER A 325 7.06 5.49 23.70
CA SER A 325 8.02 4.43 23.25
C SER A 325 9.42 4.27 23.83
N GLN A 326 9.94 3.03 24.00
CA GLN A 326 11.32 2.77 24.45
C GLN A 326 12.38 3.00 23.39
N VAL A 327 12.05 3.87 22.45
CA VAL A 327 12.91 4.55 21.54
C VAL A 327 13.49 5.75 22.28
N PRO A 328 14.68 6.28 22.02
CA PRO A 328 15.12 7.59 22.47
C PRO A 328 15.25 8.47 21.20
N SER A 329 15.47 9.78 21.20
CA SER A 329 14.90 10.73 20.21
C SER A 329 15.28 10.69 18.69
N ARG A 330 14.76 11.57 17.75
CA ARG A 330 14.14 11.31 16.35
C ARG A 330 14.68 11.42 14.81
N SER A 331 14.90 12.36 13.79
CA SER A 331 14.44 13.71 13.09
C SER A 331 13.32 14.17 11.81
N GLY A 332 12.27 13.81 10.89
CA GLY A 332 11.32 12.78 10.13
C GLY A 332 11.72 11.70 8.96
N HIS A 333 10.90 10.91 8.20
CA HIS A 333 11.47 9.81 7.33
C HIS A 333 10.76 9.11 6.07
N THR A 334 10.24 7.83 6.15
CA THR A 334 10.00 6.72 5.12
C THR A 334 9.05 5.42 5.29
N ALA A 335 7.74 5.38 5.03
CA ALA A 335 6.81 4.37 5.60
C ALA A 335 6.25 3.40 4.57
N VAL A 336 5.83 2.19 5.01
CA VAL A 336 5.84 0.90 4.28
C VAL A 336 4.85 -0.25 4.71
N TRP A 337 3.50 -0.16 4.54
CA TRP A 337 2.33 -0.99 5.04
C TRP A 337 2.47 -2.53 5.14
N THR A 338 1.50 -3.33 5.67
CA THR A 338 1.30 -4.77 5.45
C THR A 338 -0.06 -5.64 5.50
N GLY A 339 -0.87 -5.87 6.56
CA GLY A 339 -1.68 -7.16 6.78
C GLY A 339 -2.03 -7.85 8.20
N THR A 340 -1.12 -8.17 9.18
CA THR A 340 -1.23 -8.64 10.62
C THR A 340 -0.24 -8.09 11.77
N TYR A 341 0.97 -7.50 11.53
CA TYR A 341 2.13 -6.93 12.31
C TYR A 341 3.23 -5.96 11.57
N MET A 342 3.88 -4.86 12.07
CA MET A 342 4.67 -3.80 11.25
C MET A 342 6.23 -3.69 11.46
N ILE A 343 7.01 -2.60 11.18
CA ILE A 343 8.42 -2.32 11.71
C ILE A 343 9.10 -0.94 11.33
N VAL A 344 10.10 -0.32 12.00
CA VAL A 344 10.61 1.07 11.65
C VAL A 344 11.98 1.44 12.25
N TRP A 345 12.68 2.53 11.82
CA TRP A 345 14.12 2.79 12.04
C TRP A 345 14.60 4.28 12.11
N GLY A 346 15.94 4.57 12.10
CA GLY A 346 16.80 5.84 12.20
C GLY A 346 16.35 7.36 12.41
N GLY A 347 17.26 8.35 12.56
CA GLY A 347 17.13 9.84 12.28
C GLY A 347 18.37 10.79 12.59
N TYR A 348 18.61 12.00 12.02
CA TYR A 348 19.58 13.04 12.53
C TYR A 348 19.31 13.20 14.02
N GLY A 349 20.31 13.42 14.86
CA GLY A 349 20.23 13.47 16.32
C GLY A 349 20.44 14.81 17.00
N GLY A 350 21.41 15.58 16.53
CA GLY A 350 22.03 16.64 17.33
C GLY A 350 23.42 16.21 17.80
N THR A 351 23.79 16.48 19.06
CA THR A 351 25.18 16.36 19.55
C THR A 351 25.51 15.12 20.42
N THR A 352 26.06 15.31 21.62
CA THR A 352 27.24 14.56 22.10
C THR A 352 27.03 13.10 22.52
N TYR A 353 25.97 12.74 23.27
CA TYR A 353 25.90 11.41 23.91
C TYR A 353 25.44 10.28 22.97
N GLY A 354 26.37 9.86 22.09
CA GLY A 354 26.21 8.80 21.09
C GLY A 354 25.47 9.25 19.84
N TYR A 355 25.66 8.54 18.71
CA TYR A 355 24.83 8.71 17.51
C TYR A 355 24.04 7.47 17.05
N GLN A 356 23.12 7.59 16.03
CA GLN A 356 21.98 6.65 15.81
C GLN A 356 21.59 5.48 14.86
N SER A 357 22.42 4.44 14.68
CA SER A 357 22.10 3.28 13.86
C SER A 357 20.82 2.59 14.26
N ASN A 358 20.44 2.59 15.55
CA ASN A 358 19.58 1.59 16.21
C ASN A 358 17.96 1.70 15.91
N GLY A 359 16.42 0.22 14.88
CA GLY A 359 14.97 -0.18 14.54
C GLY A 359 14.04 -1.09 15.46
N GLY A 360 12.69 -0.90 15.54
CA GLY A 360 11.77 -1.36 16.65
C GLY A 360 10.49 -2.16 16.25
N ARG A 361 9.39 -2.31 17.09
CA ARG A 361 8.11 -3.08 16.76
C ARG A 361 6.57 -3.03 17.36
N TYR A 362 5.73 -1.95 17.46
CA TYR A 362 4.21 -1.81 17.88
C TYR A 362 3.14 -2.79 17.22
N ASN A 363 1.93 -2.91 17.86
CA ASN A 363 0.64 -3.73 17.90
C ASN A 363 -0.71 -2.95 17.48
N PRO A 364 -1.93 -3.51 17.22
CA PRO A 364 -3.24 -3.10 17.83
C PRO A 364 -3.96 -4.14 18.63
N SER A 365 -3.60 -5.39 18.42
CA SER A 365 -4.27 -6.46 19.13
C SER A 365 -3.94 -6.34 20.61
N THR A 366 -2.71 -5.92 20.94
CA THR A 366 -2.02 -6.50 22.11
C THR A 366 -1.18 -5.58 22.99
N ASN A 367 -0.22 -4.83 22.41
CA ASN A 367 0.84 -4.05 23.10
C ASN A 367 2.01 -4.90 23.66
N SER A 368 3.26 -4.43 23.49
CA SER A 368 4.38 -4.44 24.49
C SER A 368 5.79 -4.17 23.88
N TRP A 369 6.43 -2.97 24.04
CA TRP A 369 7.49 -2.42 23.14
C TRP A 369 8.74 -3.32 22.89
N GLN A 370 9.28 -3.44 21.65
CA GLN A 370 10.41 -4.36 21.28
C GLN A 370 11.45 -3.83 20.19
N GLN A 371 12.76 -4.16 20.25
CA GLN A 371 13.77 -3.87 19.18
C GLN A 371 14.76 -5.04 18.91
N MET A 372 15.89 -4.77 18.25
CA MET A 372 16.70 -5.74 17.53
C MET A 372 17.93 -6.41 18.22
N SER A 373 19.14 -6.46 17.62
CA SER A 373 20.35 -7.08 18.22
C SER A 373 21.66 -6.51 17.65
N LEU A 374 22.59 -7.35 17.15
CA LEU A 374 24.04 -7.12 17.20
C LEU A 374 24.67 -6.55 15.92
N ALA A 375 25.01 -7.42 14.98
CA ALA A 375 26.23 -7.27 14.17
C ALA A 375 25.99 -6.83 12.74
N ASN A 376 27.09 -6.54 12.00
CA ASN A 376 27.18 -5.90 10.67
C ASN A 376 25.83 -5.31 10.32
N ALA A 377 25.46 -4.31 11.14
CA ALA A 377 24.16 -3.67 11.23
C ALA A 377 24.29 -2.17 11.16
N PRO A 378 23.34 -1.47 10.50
CA PRO A 378 23.85 -0.67 9.43
C PRO A 378 24.71 0.42 9.97
N SER A 379 25.84 0.58 9.33
CA SER A 379 26.69 1.74 9.45
C SER A 379 25.75 2.95 9.52
N GLY A 380 25.75 3.61 10.66
CA GLY A 380 24.56 4.37 11.01
C GLY A 380 24.47 5.58 10.10
N ARG A 381 23.34 5.89 9.46
CA ARG A 381 23.30 6.68 8.26
C ARG A 381 21.96 7.63 8.19
N THR A 382 21.75 8.83 7.52
CA THR A 382 20.51 9.74 7.28
C THR A 382 19.48 9.57 6.05
N GLY A 383 19.15 10.60 5.28
CA GLY A 383 18.19 10.98 4.17
C GLY A 383 16.94 10.32 3.49
N HIS A 384 16.43 9.12 3.68
CA HIS A 384 15.48 8.46 2.72
C HIS A 384 13.93 8.82 2.52
N SER A 385 13.15 7.96 1.78
CA SER A 385 11.65 7.77 1.58
C SER A 385 11.27 6.26 1.26
N ALA A 386 10.05 5.67 1.39
CA ALA A 386 9.82 4.18 1.21
C ALA A 386 8.35 3.68 0.94
N VAL A 387 8.08 2.36 0.63
CA VAL A 387 6.81 1.49 0.76
C VAL A 387 7.01 -0.08 0.92
N TRP A 388 6.02 -0.97 0.64
CA TRP A 388 5.77 -2.31 1.29
C TRP A 388 5.58 -3.65 0.50
N THR A 389 5.69 -4.83 1.21
CA THR A 389 5.78 -6.39 0.95
C THR A 389 4.28 -6.96 0.58
N GLY A 390 3.80 -8.18 1.01
CA GLY A 390 3.93 -9.59 0.49
C GLY A 390 4.50 -10.77 1.38
N THR A 391 5.80 -11.14 1.31
CA THR A 391 6.63 -12.21 1.97
C THR A 391 7.97 -11.81 2.70
N GLU A 392 9.16 -11.53 2.09
CA GLU A 392 10.58 -11.50 2.65
C GLU A 392 11.54 -10.24 3.02
N MET A 393 12.26 -9.35 2.21
CA MET A 393 12.80 -7.89 2.38
C MET A 393 14.13 -7.24 1.78
N ILE A 394 14.23 -5.88 1.48
CA ILE A 394 15.43 -5.19 0.82
C ILE A 394 15.59 -3.58 0.78
N ILE A 395 16.76 -2.82 0.79
CA ILE A 395 16.86 -1.27 0.94
C ILE A 395 18.15 -0.33 0.66
N TRP A 396 18.25 0.86 -0.07
CA TRP A 396 19.41 1.88 -0.02
C TRP A 396 19.65 3.29 -0.74
N GLY A 397 20.66 4.07 -0.25
CA GLY A 397 21.14 5.47 -0.49
C GLY A 397 21.69 6.18 0.81
N GLY A 398 21.61 7.51 1.13
CA GLY A 398 22.02 7.97 2.53
C GLY A 398 21.42 9.21 3.28
N ASN A 399 22.07 9.90 4.30
CA ASN A 399 22.62 11.31 4.62
C ASN A 399 23.58 11.37 5.79
N ASP A 400 24.82 11.89 5.70
CA ASP A 400 25.77 12.39 6.72
C ASP A 400 25.87 13.91 6.67
N SER A 401 26.14 14.47 5.48
CA SER A 401 26.76 15.78 5.16
C SER A 401 28.33 15.80 5.02
N ALA A 402 28.90 15.05 4.04
CA ALA A 402 30.33 14.94 3.61
C ALA A 402 30.48 14.22 2.21
N ASP A 403 30.42 12.88 2.04
CA ASP A 403 30.27 11.99 0.85
C ASP A 403 28.88 11.45 0.30
N ASN A 404 28.88 10.80 -0.89
CA ASN A 404 27.72 10.27 -1.65
C ASN A 404 27.63 8.71 -1.63
N LEU A 405 26.44 8.08 -1.49
CA LEU A 405 26.25 6.59 -1.33
C LEU A 405 26.18 5.89 -2.65
N ASN A 406 26.74 4.69 -2.51
CA ASN A 406 26.84 3.46 -3.24
C ASN A 406 26.91 2.28 -2.22
N THR A 407 25.82 1.70 -1.62
CA THR A 407 25.89 0.53 -0.65
C THR A 407 24.59 0.00 0.03
N GLY A 408 24.56 -1.26 0.59
CA GLY A 408 23.93 -1.56 1.93
C GLY A 408 23.22 -2.87 2.57
N GLY A 409 21.86 -3.16 2.59
CA GLY A 409 21.25 -4.52 3.00
C GLY A 409 19.72 -5.00 3.06
N ARG A 410 19.37 -5.96 3.98
CA ARG A 410 18.23 -6.94 4.03
C ARG A 410 17.62 -7.33 5.38
N TYR A 411 16.29 -7.55 5.42
CA TYR A 411 15.57 -8.23 6.51
C TYR A 411 14.71 -9.41 6.07
N ASN A 412 14.36 -10.21 7.08
CA ASN A 412 13.53 -11.41 7.14
C ASN A 412 13.07 -11.58 8.62
N LEU A 413 11.83 -11.25 9.07
CA LEU A 413 11.37 -11.32 10.50
C LEU A 413 11.91 -12.64 11.02
N SER A 414 11.51 -13.66 10.27
CA SER A 414 11.07 -14.92 10.81
C SER A 414 12.29 -15.60 11.37
N ALA A 415 13.32 -15.75 10.52
CA ALA A 415 14.66 -16.17 10.90
C ALA A 415 15.47 -15.04 11.53
N ASN A 416 15.39 -13.81 11.03
CA ASN A 416 16.11 -12.67 11.59
C ASN A 416 17.65 -12.79 11.36
N THR A 417 18.13 -12.56 10.10
CA THR A 417 19.43 -12.97 9.43
C THR A 417 20.12 -12.11 8.27
N TRP A 418 20.58 -10.85 8.46
CA TRP A 418 21.00 -9.79 7.46
C TRP A 418 21.88 -10.18 6.24
N THR A 419 21.87 -9.37 5.15
CA THR A 419 23.00 -9.21 4.15
C THR A 419 22.88 -7.89 3.23
N PRO A 420 23.77 -7.49 2.24
CA PRO A 420 24.01 -6.13 1.49
C PRO A 420 23.37 -5.76 -0.04
N THR A 421 24.03 -4.15 -1.92
CA THR A 421 23.43 -3.54 -3.05
C THR A 421 24.65 -2.89 -3.66
N ALA A 422 25.07 -3.48 -4.76
CA ALA A 422 26.46 -3.41 -5.12
C ALA A 422 26.85 -2.17 -5.94
N THR A 423 28.14 -2.16 -6.29
CA THR A 423 28.91 -1.06 -6.89
C THR A 423 28.92 -1.07 -8.41
N THR A 424 28.93 -2.25 -9.00
CA THR A 424 29.25 -2.57 -10.39
C THR A 424 28.32 -1.82 -11.36
N GLY A 425 28.75 -0.65 -11.86
CA GLY A 425 28.18 0.14 -12.98
C GLY A 425 26.85 0.87 -12.73
N ALA A 426 26.18 0.48 -11.66
CA ALA A 426 25.45 1.24 -10.65
C ALA A 426 25.36 2.81 -10.86
N PRO A 427 24.23 3.55 -10.63
CA PRO A 427 24.07 5.03 -10.67
C PRO A 427 23.55 5.58 -9.31
N SER A 428 24.09 6.63 -8.68
CA SER A 428 23.76 6.83 -7.24
C SER A 428 23.82 8.25 -6.69
N GLY A 429 24.24 8.38 -5.43
CA GLY A 429 24.64 9.60 -4.80
C GLY A 429 23.77 10.85 -5.05
N ARG A 430 22.79 11.09 -4.15
CA ARG A 430 21.49 11.70 -4.40
C ARG A 430 20.52 12.23 -3.24
N ARG A 431 20.45 13.52 -2.78
CA ARG A 431 19.65 14.21 -1.63
C ARG A 431 18.07 14.19 -1.46
N TYR A 432 17.49 13.65 -0.36
CA TYR A 432 16.34 12.67 -0.29
C TYR A 432 16.22 11.79 -1.58
N HIS A 433 15.39 10.74 -1.73
CA HIS A 433 15.11 10.10 -3.06
C HIS A 433 13.68 9.46 -3.08
N THR A 434 13.12 8.76 -4.11
CA THR A 434 11.77 8.08 -4.25
C THR A 434 11.77 6.53 -4.37
N ALA A 435 10.63 5.87 -4.10
CA ALA A 435 10.51 4.72 -3.19
C ALA A 435 9.48 3.61 -3.58
N VAL A 436 9.58 2.84 -4.68
CA VAL A 436 8.45 2.22 -5.41
C VAL A 436 8.48 0.66 -5.50
N TRP A 437 7.79 -0.07 -4.59
CA TRP A 437 7.73 -1.55 -4.56
C TRP A 437 6.85 -1.88 -5.67
N THR A 438 7.27 -2.75 -6.65
CA THR A 438 5.71 -4.03 -9.24
C THR A 438 4.61 -5.23 -9.11
N GLY A 439 5.04 -6.43 -8.63
CA GLY A 439 4.84 -7.85 -8.99
C GLY A 439 6.14 -8.71 -8.81
N THR A 440 7.33 -8.27 -9.29
CA THR A 440 8.62 -8.99 -9.58
C THR A 440 10.08 -8.41 -9.30
N GLN A 441 10.39 -7.09 -9.12
CA GLN A 441 11.58 -6.18 -8.69
C GLN A 441 11.40 -4.71 -7.92
N MET A 442 11.73 -3.42 -8.35
CA MET A 442 11.53 -1.93 -7.88
C MET A 442 12.14 -0.88 -8.95
N ILE A 443 12.64 0.44 -8.81
CA ILE A 443 13.54 1.46 -9.59
C ILE A 443 13.83 2.91 -9.08
N VAL A 444 15.01 3.55 -9.12
CA VAL A 444 15.11 4.99 -8.69
C VAL A 444 15.56 6.03 -9.75
N TRP A 445 15.29 7.37 -9.60
CA TRP A 445 15.73 8.56 -10.42
C TRP A 445 15.91 10.00 -9.69
N GLY A 446 17.09 10.67 -9.53
CA GLY A 446 17.32 12.19 -9.47
C GLY A 446 17.26 13.32 -8.34
N GLY A 447 18.19 14.32 -8.29
CA GLY A 447 18.14 15.56 -7.40
C GLY A 447 19.46 16.30 -6.94
N TRP A 448 19.66 16.89 -5.73
CA TRP A 448 20.62 17.99 -5.27
C TRP A 448 22.10 18.03 -5.73
N ASN A 449 22.73 19.22 -5.57
CA ASN A 449 24.14 19.71 -5.61
C ASN A 449 24.71 20.42 -6.87
N GLY A 450 23.88 21.07 -7.72
CA GLY A 450 24.30 21.78 -8.94
C GLY A 450 23.12 22.32 -9.80
N SER A 451 22.72 22.28 -11.12
CA SER A 451 22.84 21.78 -12.56
C SER A 451 22.25 20.48 -13.19
N TYR A 452 22.93 19.88 -14.18
CA TYR A 452 22.22 19.24 -15.31
C TYR A 452 22.28 17.70 -15.34
N LEU A 453 21.56 16.99 -14.45
CA LEU A 453 21.44 15.52 -14.51
C LEU A 453 20.04 14.91 -14.47
N ASN A 454 19.92 13.73 -15.05
CA ASN A 454 18.64 13.22 -15.52
C ASN A 454 18.56 11.67 -15.51
N THR A 455 19.30 11.08 -14.56
CA THR A 455 19.59 9.68 -14.18
C THR A 455 18.50 8.88 -13.49
N GLY A 456 18.51 7.56 -13.66
CA GLY A 456 17.69 6.51 -12.99
C GLY A 456 18.27 5.07 -13.09
N GLY A 457 17.71 4.03 -12.44
CA GLY A 457 18.10 2.62 -12.69
C GLY A 457 17.10 1.49 -12.26
N ARG A 458 17.30 0.29 -12.83
CA ARG A 458 16.53 -1.06 -12.85
C ARG A 458 17.46 -1.85 -11.72
N TYR A 459 16.96 -2.67 -10.76
CA TYR A 459 17.51 -3.91 -10.09
C TYR A 459 16.57 -5.16 -9.97
N SER A 460 16.64 -6.21 -10.79
CA SER A 460 16.00 -7.47 -10.32
C SER A 460 16.73 -8.14 -9.18
N PRO A 461 16.17 -8.14 -7.97
CA PRO A 461 16.79 -8.75 -6.80
C PRO A 461 17.32 -10.16 -6.98
N SER A 462 16.57 -10.99 -7.72
CA SER A 462 16.62 -12.45 -7.73
C SER A 462 17.80 -12.87 -8.53
N ALA A 463 17.79 -12.39 -9.79
CA ALA A 463 18.86 -12.51 -10.77
C ALA A 463 20.03 -11.57 -10.49
N ASN A 464 19.79 -10.52 -9.71
CA ASN A 464 20.80 -9.78 -9.01
C ASN A 464 21.68 -8.80 -9.84
N THR A 465 21.49 -8.56 -11.15
CA THR A 465 22.26 -7.55 -11.96
C THR A 465 21.42 -6.34 -12.46
N TRP A 466 21.76 -5.09 -12.16
CA TRP A 466 20.91 -3.84 -12.28
C TRP A 466 21.13 -3.20 -13.70
N THR A 467 20.54 -2.05 -14.07
CA THR A 467 20.73 -1.31 -15.38
C THR A 467 20.17 0.19 -15.27
N SER A 468 19.95 0.98 -16.35
CA SER A 468 19.79 2.49 -16.35
C SER A 468 18.92 3.20 -17.42
N THR A 469 18.47 4.44 -17.14
CA THR A 469 17.55 5.36 -17.88
C THR A 469 17.71 5.53 -19.36
N ALA A 470 16.78 6.26 -19.99
CA ALA A 470 17.18 7.06 -21.13
C ALA A 470 16.92 8.55 -20.91
N THR A 471 17.66 9.33 -21.67
CA THR A 471 17.69 10.79 -21.66
C THR A 471 16.80 11.45 -22.71
N THR A 472 16.59 10.80 -23.86
CA THR A 472 16.00 11.27 -25.14
C THR A 472 14.62 11.92 -25.07
N GLY A 473 14.60 13.23 -24.88
CA GLY A 473 13.32 13.88 -24.55
C GLY A 473 12.88 13.34 -23.21
N ALA A 474 13.78 13.32 -22.22
CA ALA A 474 13.57 14.07 -21.01
C ALA A 474 13.93 15.57 -21.25
N PRO A 475 13.62 16.50 -20.33
CA PRO A 475 14.11 17.90 -20.31
C PRO A 475 15.62 18.09 -19.97
N SER A 476 15.95 18.99 -19.01
CA SER A 476 17.26 19.22 -18.35
C SER A 476 17.28 19.28 -16.78
N ALA A 477 16.96 18.19 -16.03
CA ALA A 477 17.38 17.80 -14.63
C ALA A 477 16.74 18.15 -13.21
N ARG A 478 15.60 17.74 -12.55
CA ARG A 478 14.84 18.44 -11.37
C ARG A 478 14.74 18.09 -9.75
N ARG A 479 15.60 18.29 -8.70
CA ARG A 479 15.31 18.09 -7.17
C ARG A 479 14.37 16.96 -6.57
N TYR A 480 13.70 17.15 -5.39
CA TYR A 480 12.73 16.20 -4.76
C TYR A 480 11.27 16.47 -5.18
N HIS A 481 10.64 15.58 -5.94
CA HIS A 481 9.26 15.79 -6.51
C HIS A 481 6.48 14.30 -5.20
N THR A 482 5.57 13.55 -5.88
CA THR A 482 5.53 12.10 -5.72
C THR A 482 5.99 11.45 -6.99
N ALA A 483 6.29 10.17 -6.87
CA ALA A 483 6.09 9.24 -7.96
C ALA A 483 5.16 8.08 -7.47
N LEU A 484 4.30 7.49 -8.30
CA LEU A 484 3.45 6.29 -8.04
C LEU A 484 3.08 5.46 -9.29
N TRP A 485 2.84 4.16 -9.09
CA TRP A 485 2.29 3.08 -9.95
C TRP A 485 0.86 2.86 -9.66
N THR A 486 0.21 1.84 -10.30
CA THR A 486 -2.47 0.82 -10.63
C THR A 486 -2.94 -0.75 -10.46
N GLY A 487 -2.77 -1.80 -11.33
CA GLY A 487 -2.56 -1.97 -12.81
C GLY A 487 -1.15 -1.97 -13.47
N THR A 488 -0.81 -1.04 -14.37
CA THR A 488 0.02 -1.19 -15.59
C THR A 488 1.42 -0.50 -15.80
N GLN A 489 1.71 0.77 -15.41
CA GLN A 489 3.05 1.41 -15.29
C GLN A 489 3.07 2.65 -14.27
N MET A 490 4.14 3.46 -14.08
CA MET A 490 4.21 4.51 -13.00
C MET A 490 4.44 5.95 -13.55
N ILE A 491 4.29 6.95 -12.68
CA ILE A 491 3.96 8.34 -13.06
C ILE A 491 4.54 9.43 -12.11
N VAL A 492 4.74 10.70 -12.52
CA VAL A 492 5.70 11.58 -11.78
C VAL A 492 5.70 13.14 -12.03
N TRP A 493 5.77 14.16 -11.11
CA TRP A 493 5.61 15.63 -11.49
C TRP A 493 6.36 16.84 -10.75
N GLY A 494 6.49 18.05 -11.39
CA GLY A 494 6.58 19.52 -10.94
C GLY A 494 7.91 20.22 -10.54
N GLY A 495 8.05 21.55 -10.15
CA GLY A 495 9.40 22.08 -9.76
C GLY A 495 9.99 23.42 -9.07
N TRP A 496 11.34 23.48 -8.71
CA TRP A 496 12.48 24.52 -8.56
C TRP A 496 13.48 24.27 -9.70
N ASN A 497 13.96 25.14 -10.57
CA ASN A 497 15.23 24.87 -11.30
C ASN A 497 16.30 25.84 -10.86
N GLY A 498 16.28 26.26 -9.59
CA GLY A 498 17.07 27.40 -9.12
C GLY A 498 16.64 28.72 -9.66
N THR A 499 15.56 28.71 -10.42
CA THR A 499 15.23 29.76 -11.36
C THR A 499 13.72 29.79 -11.59
N THR A 500 13.11 28.64 -11.86
CA THR A 500 11.67 28.52 -12.15
C THR A 500 10.95 27.63 -11.15
N TYR A 501 9.69 27.99 -10.96
CA TYR A 501 8.65 27.11 -10.50
C TYR A 501 8.02 26.33 -11.67
N PHE A 502 8.83 25.90 -12.67
CA PHE A 502 8.56 24.94 -13.79
C PHE A 502 8.52 25.52 -15.29
N ASN A 503 9.39 25.03 -16.24
CA ASN A 503 9.39 25.11 -17.76
C ASN A 503 8.92 23.90 -18.75
N THR A 504 9.40 22.61 -18.72
CA THR A 504 8.99 21.35 -19.51
C THR A 504 9.00 19.85 -18.85
N GLY A 505 8.09 18.85 -19.08
CA GLY A 505 8.18 17.42 -18.54
C GLY A 505 7.22 16.28 -19.10
N GLY A 506 7.52 14.95 -18.94
CA GLY A 506 6.92 13.77 -19.69
C GLY A 506 6.55 12.43 -18.92
N ARG A 507 6.01 11.30 -19.54
CA ARG A 507 5.39 10.00 -18.97
C ARG A 507 5.94 8.52 -19.11
N TYR A 508 5.97 7.65 -18.06
CA TYR A 508 6.71 6.34 -18.10
C TYR A 508 5.92 4.94 -18.17
N SER A 509 5.78 4.30 -19.37
CA SER A 509 5.58 2.84 -19.75
C SER A 509 6.67 1.93 -20.44
N PRO A 510 7.06 0.72 -19.97
CA PRO A 510 8.51 0.39 -20.00
C PRO A 510 9.03 -0.96 -20.47
N SER A 511 8.21 -2.00 -20.34
CA SER A 511 8.14 -3.07 -21.32
C SER A 511 8.66 -2.60 -22.70
N THR A 512 8.30 -1.37 -23.08
CA THR A 512 8.59 -0.71 -24.36
C THR A 512 9.93 0.04 -24.59
N ASN A 513 10.81 0.25 -23.61
CA ASN A 513 12.05 1.07 -23.69
C ASN A 513 12.05 2.56 -24.28
N THR A 514 10.93 3.22 -24.71
CA THR A 514 10.84 4.69 -25.13
C THR A 514 9.62 5.47 -24.56
N TRP A 515 9.54 6.84 -24.51
CA TRP A 515 8.38 7.66 -23.97
C TRP A 515 7.86 8.89 -24.81
N ALA A 516 6.84 9.57 -24.23
CA ALA A 516 6.18 10.83 -24.57
C ALA A 516 5.64 11.66 -23.32
N ALA A 517 4.43 12.23 -23.36
CA ALA A 517 4.16 13.61 -23.80
C ALA A 517 3.20 14.46 -22.93
N THR A 518 3.80 15.34 -22.15
CA THR A 518 3.23 15.88 -20.92
C THR A 518 1.88 16.69 -20.84
N ASN A 519 0.95 16.87 -21.80
CA ASN A 519 0.12 18.13 -22.01
C ASN A 519 -0.56 18.90 -20.78
N THR A 520 -0.97 20.19 -20.91
CA THR A 520 -0.90 21.27 -19.87
C THR A 520 -2.17 22.07 -19.45
N SER A 521 -3.34 21.88 -20.07
CA SER A 521 -4.67 22.52 -19.76
C SER A 521 -5.16 22.53 -18.27
N GLY A 522 -6.39 22.98 -17.94
CA GLY A 522 -7.08 22.80 -16.63
C GLY A 522 -6.52 23.50 -15.38
N VAL A 523 -5.57 24.43 -15.55
CA VAL A 523 -4.32 24.37 -14.80
C VAL A 523 -4.23 25.07 -13.45
N PRO A 524 -3.65 24.41 -12.42
CA PRO A 524 -2.97 25.08 -11.34
C PRO A 524 -1.55 25.42 -11.87
N GLY A 525 -1.11 26.67 -11.84
CA GLY A 525 0.09 27.09 -12.58
C GLY A 525 1.49 26.51 -12.19
N ALA A 526 2.47 27.41 -12.13
CA ALA A 526 3.85 27.15 -11.71
C ALA A 526 3.92 26.83 -10.21
N ARG A 527 4.78 25.90 -9.75
CA ARG A 527 4.83 25.62 -8.31
C ARG A 527 5.83 24.62 -7.72
N GLU A 528 5.97 24.61 -6.36
CA GLU A 528 6.10 23.35 -5.54
C GLU A 528 5.94 23.24 -3.94
N LEU A 529 5.28 22.24 -3.27
CA LEU A 529 5.73 21.30 -2.14
C LEU A 529 4.70 20.47 -1.31
N HIS A 530 4.87 19.14 -1.14
CA HIS A 530 3.72 18.27 -1.37
C HIS A 530 3.50 16.80 -0.87
N THR A 531 2.21 16.40 -0.73
CA THR A 531 1.58 15.09 -0.40
C THR A 531 0.64 14.46 -1.44
N ALA A 532 0.50 13.13 -1.43
CA ALA A 532 -0.20 12.28 -2.42
C ALA A 532 -0.91 11.00 -1.84
N VAL A 533 -1.53 10.03 -2.59
CA VAL A 533 -2.27 8.80 -2.08
C VAL A 533 -2.55 7.64 -3.07
N TRP A 534 -3.64 6.86 -2.92
CA TRP A 534 -4.31 6.29 -4.09
C TRP A 534 -5.80 6.41 -4.60
N THR A 535 -6.70 7.33 -4.29
CA THR A 535 -7.84 7.71 -5.21
C THR A 535 -9.00 6.86 -5.82
N GLY A 536 -8.90 5.58 -6.15
CA GLY A 536 -9.94 4.77 -6.85
C GLY A 536 -9.59 4.43 -8.29
N THR A 537 -9.42 5.45 -9.11
CA THR A 537 -9.02 5.36 -10.53
C THR A 537 -7.85 6.31 -10.95
N GLU A 538 -7.64 7.47 -10.34
CA GLU A 538 -6.78 8.53 -10.91
C GLU A 538 -5.80 9.23 -9.93
N MET A 539 -5.47 10.52 -10.01
CA MET A 539 -4.56 11.25 -9.07
C MET A 539 -5.19 12.33 -8.17
N ILE A 540 -4.58 12.69 -7.05
CA ILE A 540 -5.18 13.65 -6.10
C ILE A 540 -4.17 14.53 -5.42
N VAL A 541 -4.40 15.82 -5.49
CA VAL A 541 -3.25 16.65 -5.52
C VAL A 541 -3.49 17.90 -4.73
N TRP A 542 -2.77 17.93 -3.65
CA TRP A 542 -2.96 18.88 -2.58
C TRP A 542 -1.49 19.30 -2.08
N GLY A 543 -0.24 21.30 -1.93
CA GLY A 543 -0.20 22.84 -1.89
C GLY A 543 1.32 23.24 -2.00
N GLY A 544 1.87 24.47 -2.14
CA GLY A 544 3.37 24.63 -2.35
C GLY A 544 4.08 26.01 -2.48
N TYR A 545 4.92 26.28 -3.50
CA TYR A 545 5.91 27.39 -3.59
C TYR A 545 5.86 28.33 -4.88
N ASN A 546 6.22 29.64 -4.80
CA ASN A 546 6.30 30.83 -5.73
C ASN A 546 6.20 32.27 -5.09
N GLY A 547 5.06 32.72 -4.55
CA GLY A 547 4.78 33.96 -3.75
C GLY A 547 4.50 33.80 -2.23
N ASN A 548 3.46 33.04 -1.84
CA ASN A 548 2.82 32.99 -0.51
C ASN A 548 2.43 31.55 -0.13
N TYR A 549 2.33 31.15 1.15
CA TYR A 549 1.76 29.82 1.37
C TYR A 549 0.26 29.95 0.83
N LEU A 550 -0.22 29.33 -0.30
CA LEU A 550 -1.51 29.62 -1.06
C LEU A 550 -2.61 28.50 -1.32
N ASN A 551 -3.93 28.71 -1.18
CA ASN A 551 -4.96 27.66 -0.93
C ASN A 551 -5.47 26.71 -2.08
N THR A 552 -4.61 25.98 -2.85
CA THR A 552 -5.08 25.28 -4.12
C THR A 552 -4.34 23.95 -4.66
N GLY A 553 -4.94 23.17 -5.62
CA GLY A 553 -5.31 21.69 -5.68
C GLY A 553 -4.81 20.77 -6.86
N GLY A 554 -5.44 19.64 -7.38
CA GLY A 554 -6.72 19.36 -8.15
C GLY A 554 -6.90 18.04 -9.10
N ARG A 555 -7.57 17.99 -10.33
CA ARG A 555 -8.20 16.85 -11.19
C ARG A 555 -7.93 16.56 -12.75
N TYR A 556 -7.44 15.34 -13.19
CA TYR A 556 -7.35 14.62 -14.54
C TYR A 556 -7.47 13.06 -14.62
N ASN A 557 -8.39 12.46 -15.40
CA ASN A 557 -8.57 10.99 -15.47
C ASN A 557 -7.58 10.15 -16.35
N PRO A 558 -7.08 8.99 -15.85
CA PRO A 558 -6.06 8.10 -16.39
C PRO A 558 -5.92 7.98 -17.91
N SER A 559 -6.65 7.00 -18.43
CA SER A 559 -6.71 6.58 -19.81
C SER A 559 -7.13 7.77 -20.66
N ALA A 560 -8.03 8.60 -20.13
CA ALA A 560 -8.62 9.72 -20.83
C ALA A 560 -7.66 10.87 -21.16
N ASN A 561 -6.66 11.15 -20.32
CA ASN A 561 -5.85 12.36 -20.47
C ASN A 561 -6.67 13.67 -20.55
N THR A 562 -7.39 14.02 -19.46
CA THR A 562 -8.42 15.08 -19.41
C THR A 562 -8.25 16.08 -18.26
N TRP A 563 -8.47 17.40 -18.42
CA TRP A 563 -8.10 18.45 -17.44
C TRP A 563 -9.28 19.15 -16.69
N THR A 564 -9.27 19.27 -15.33
CA THR A 564 -10.48 19.57 -14.52
C THR A 564 -10.31 20.36 -13.17
N PRO A 565 -11.25 21.31 -12.84
CA PRO A 565 -11.66 22.04 -11.58
C PRO A 565 -12.15 21.35 -10.26
N THR A 566 -12.24 22.15 -9.16
CA THR A 566 -12.56 21.86 -7.71
C THR A 566 -12.96 23.16 -6.91
N LEU A 567 -13.34 23.16 -5.60
CA LEU A 567 -13.83 24.33 -4.78
C LEU A 567 -12.92 24.95 -3.68
N SER A 568 -12.41 26.21 -3.81
CA SER A 568 -11.50 27.01 -2.91
C SER A 568 -12.14 27.90 -1.89
N SER A 569 -13.45 28.05 -1.96
CA SER A 569 -14.19 28.74 -0.92
C SER A 569 -14.07 27.99 0.41
N PRO A 570 -14.18 28.70 1.54
CA PRO A 570 -14.42 28.10 2.83
C PRO A 570 -15.51 26.99 2.81
N PRO A 571 -15.41 26.01 3.72
CA PRO A 571 -14.39 25.98 4.79
C PRO A 571 -13.03 25.35 4.43
N THR A 572 -12.61 25.37 3.15
CA THR A 572 -11.19 25.37 2.74
C THR A 572 -10.31 26.15 3.72
N PRO A 573 -9.24 25.53 4.27
CA PRO A 573 -8.44 26.17 5.30
C PRO A 573 -7.10 26.78 4.81
N SER A 574 -6.60 27.76 5.60
CA SER A 574 -5.69 28.88 5.24
C SER A 574 -4.22 28.58 4.81
N GLY A 575 -3.30 29.56 4.94
CA GLY A 575 -1.81 29.47 4.86
C GLY A 575 -1.22 28.14 5.39
N ARG A 576 -0.31 27.42 4.69
CA ARG A 576 -0.19 25.95 4.89
C ARG A 576 1.01 25.22 4.31
N ARG A 577 1.59 24.23 5.04
CA ARG A 577 2.86 23.55 4.67
C ARG A 577 2.97 21.98 4.56
N ALA A 578 4.15 21.37 4.35
CA ALA A 578 4.65 20.04 4.82
C ALA A 578 3.79 18.79 5.18
N HIS A 579 2.71 18.47 4.48
CA HIS A 579 1.66 17.53 4.88
C HIS A 579 1.95 16.03 5.16
N THR A 580 1.00 15.27 5.74
CA THR A 580 1.05 13.79 5.90
C THR A 580 -0.13 12.90 5.49
N ALA A 581 -0.12 12.47 4.25
CA ALA A 581 -1.17 11.78 3.56
C ALA A 581 -1.38 10.28 3.79
N VAL A 582 -2.58 9.68 3.53
CA VAL A 582 -2.95 8.22 3.54
C VAL A 582 -4.27 7.63 2.91
N TRP A 583 -5.27 8.37 2.42
CA TRP A 583 -6.63 7.85 2.10
C TRP A 583 -7.40 7.04 3.20
N THR A 584 -8.70 6.74 3.09
CA THR A 584 -9.48 6.03 4.15
C THR A 584 -10.27 4.79 3.72
N GLY A 585 -10.42 4.54 2.42
CA GLY A 585 -11.39 3.59 1.88
C GLY A 585 -12.69 4.22 1.36
N THR A 586 -13.09 5.42 1.85
CA THR A 586 -14.14 6.28 1.24
C THR A 586 -13.87 7.80 1.32
N GLN A 587 -12.94 8.23 2.18
CA GLN A 587 -12.63 9.61 2.59
C GLN A 587 -11.08 9.94 2.72
N MET A 588 -10.55 11.19 2.71
CA MET A 588 -9.09 11.64 2.75
C MET A 588 -8.55 12.74 3.79
N ILE A 589 -8.57 12.58 5.09
CA ILE A 589 -8.11 13.50 6.18
C ILE A 589 -6.81 14.35 6.16
N VAL A 590 -6.47 14.91 7.33
CA VAL A 590 -5.32 15.73 7.80
C VAL A 590 -5.52 16.11 9.27
N TRP A 591 -4.54 16.78 9.86
CA TRP A 591 -4.70 17.92 10.76
C TRP A 591 -3.52 18.92 10.61
N GLY A 592 -2.65 19.11 11.61
CA GLY A 592 -1.59 20.15 11.82
C GLY A 592 -0.49 20.34 10.73
N GLY A 593 0.56 21.15 11.00
CA GLY A 593 1.54 21.64 9.99
C GLY A 593 2.31 22.94 10.24
N VAL A 594 2.29 23.99 9.35
CA VAL A 594 2.57 25.45 9.59
C VAL A 594 2.07 26.51 8.54
N ASP A 595 1.61 27.68 9.03
CA ASP A 595 0.80 28.77 8.38
C ASP A 595 1.41 30.15 8.69
N ALA A 596 1.78 30.94 7.67
CA ALA A 596 2.08 32.39 7.67
C ALA A 596 3.05 32.93 8.75
N ILE A 597 2.63 32.83 10.01
CA ILE A 597 3.32 33.26 11.23
C ILE A 597 3.05 32.30 12.42
N ASN A 598 1.91 31.60 12.41
CA ASN A 598 1.04 31.41 13.58
C ASN A 598 1.29 30.10 14.38
N HIS A 599 0.28 29.49 15.01
CA HIS A 599 0.47 28.50 16.11
C HIS A 599 -0.54 27.31 16.17
N LEU A 600 -1.23 26.97 15.08
CA LEU A 600 -2.71 26.95 15.00
C LEU A 600 -3.63 25.77 15.48
N GLY A 601 -4.98 26.02 15.44
CA GLY A 601 -6.14 25.06 15.35
C GLY A 601 -7.10 25.20 14.10
N THR A 602 -7.87 24.14 13.69
CA THR A 602 -8.65 23.78 12.42
C THR A 602 -8.13 22.58 11.55
N GLY A 603 -8.83 21.93 10.58
CA GLY A 603 -8.46 20.63 9.89
C GLY A 603 -9.02 20.37 8.43
N GLY A 604 -9.11 19.11 7.90
CA GLY A 604 -9.48 18.69 6.49
C GLY A 604 -10.24 17.35 5.86
N ARG A 605 -11.57 16.93 6.03
CA ARG A 605 -12.71 15.94 5.67
C ARG A 605 -13.70 16.00 4.37
N TYR A 606 -13.38 15.74 3.06
CA TYR A 606 -14.18 15.44 1.78
C TYR A 606 -14.77 14.07 1.36
N SER A 607 -15.71 14.08 0.40
CA SER A 607 -16.24 12.87 -0.25
C SER A 607 -16.13 12.88 -1.80
N PRO A 608 -15.82 11.73 -2.46
CA PRO A 608 -15.41 11.58 -3.88
C PRO A 608 -16.05 12.52 -4.89
N SER A 609 -17.35 12.64 -4.74
CA SER A 609 -18.26 13.07 -5.77
C SER A 609 -18.74 14.52 -5.58
N THR A 610 -18.24 15.28 -4.57
CA THR A 610 -19.13 16.30 -3.94
C THR A 610 -18.62 17.73 -3.63
N ASP A 611 -17.33 18.04 -3.56
CA ASP A 611 -16.73 19.41 -3.28
C ASP A 611 -17.01 20.04 -1.93
N SER A 612 -17.72 19.31 -1.08
CA SER A 612 -18.60 19.89 -0.08
C SER A 612 -17.99 20.28 1.29
N TRP A 613 -17.10 21.30 1.40
CA TRP A 613 -16.17 21.52 2.55
C TRP A 613 -16.85 21.29 4.01
N ILE A 614 -16.68 20.14 4.75
CA ILE A 614 -17.12 19.63 6.11
C ILE A 614 -16.18 19.89 7.34
N SER A 615 -15.84 21.14 7.68
CA SER A 615 -14.72 21.45 8.63
C SER A 615 -14.93 21.12 10.14
N THR A 616 -14.12 21.77 10.98
CA THR A 616 -13.44 21.08 12.08
C THR A 616 -13.72 21.72 13.46
N ALA A 617 -14.37 21.03 14.41
CA ALA A 617 -14.46 21.50 15.81
C ALA A 617 -13.17 21.18 16.62
N THR A 618 -13.03 21.65 17.88
CA THR A 618 -11.71 22.04 18.48
C THR A 618 -11.28 21.39 19.82
N THR A 619 -11.99 20.40 20.33
CA THR A 619 -11.84 19.95 21.73
C THR A 619 -10.75 18.91 21.98
N GLY A 620 -9.68 19.24 22.73
CA GLY A 620 -8.77 18.26 23.37
C GLY A 620 -7.32 18.19 22.85
N ALA A 621 -6.84 19.29 22.29
CA ALA A 621 -5.66 19.37 21.43
C ALA A 621 -4.29 19.19 22.13
N PRO A 622 -3.46 18.22 21.70
CA PRO A 622 -2.01 18.33 21.88
C PRO A 622 -1.39 19.60 21.27
N SER A 623 -0.28 20.02 21.86
CA SER A 623 0.18 21.41 22.09
C SER A 623 0.87 22.19 20.94
N ALA A 624 0.83 21.62 19.76
CA ALA A 624 1.41 22.07 18.50
C ALA A 624 2.97 21.93 18.18
N ARG A 625 3.36 21.19 17.08
CA ARG A 625 4.74 20.69 16.72
C ARG A 625 5.25 20.62 15.19
N GLN A 626 5.95 19.57 14.62
CA GLN A 626 6.81 19.40 13.36
C GLN A 626 6.98 17.92 12.73
N LEU A 627 7.84 17.60 11.72
CA LEU A 627 8.24 16.27 11.06
C LEU A 627 7.54 14.84 11.33
N HIS A 628 6.19 14.70 11.34
CA HIS A 628 5.33 13.50 11.63
C HIS A 628 4.62 12.53 10.59
N THR A 629 4.79 11.20 10.73
CA THR A 629 4.45 10.10 9.77
C THR A 629 2.95 9.89 9.49
N ALA A 630 2.39 8.83 8.85
CA ALA A 630 0.92 8.65 8.69
C ALA A 630 0.44 7.27 8.12
N VAL A 631 -0.10 6.27 8.83
CA VAL A 631 -0.22 4.91 8.25
C VAL A 631 -1.44 4.06 8.56
N TRP A 632 -2.32 3.82 7.61
CA TRP A 632 -3.73 3.63 7.88
C TRP A 632 -4.35 2.31 8.44
N THR A 633 -3.99 1.91 9.65
CA THR A 633 -4.26 0.62 10.32
C THR A 633 -5.53 -0.25 10.06
N GLY A 634 -6.77 0.27 10.00
CA GLY A 634 -7.97 -0.61 10.08
C GLY A 634 -9.29 -0.06 10.63
N THR A 635 -9.37 1.17 11.19
CA THR A 635 -10.50 1.76 12.00
C THR A 635 -10.41 3.25 12.55
N GLN A 636 -9.29 4.03 12.51
CA GLN A 636 -8.78 5.00 13.56
C GLN A 636 -7.23 5.47 13.47
N MET A 637 -6.75 6.52 12.76
CA MET A 637 -5.39 7.23 12.61
C MET A 637 -4.50 7.90 13.71
N ILE A 638 -3.32 7.35 14.03
CA ILE A 638 -2.30 8.00 14.89
C ILE A 638 -1.86 9.38 14.41
N VAL A 639 -1.38 10.19 15.34
CA VAL A 639 -0.59 11.40 15.13
C VAL A 639 0.73 11.42 15.94
N TRP A 640 1.73 10.56 15.77
CA TRP A 640 2.90 10.56 16.68
C TRP A 640 3.94 11.70 16.39
N GLY A 641 4.60 12.28 17.42
CA GLY A 641 5.68 13.33 17.49
C GLY A 641 5.81 14.63 16.60
N GLY A 642 6.85 15.49 16.76
CA GLY A 642 6.99 16.88 16.15
C GLY A 642 8.00 17.88 16.80
N TYR A 643 8.44 19.10 16.39
CA TYR A 643 9.24 20.02 17.31
C TYR A 643 8.31 21.07 17.89
N GLY A 644 8.33 21.44 19.17
CA GLY A 644 7.44 22.47 19.71
C GLY A 644 8.06 23.86 19.55
N SER A 645 7.26 24.93 19.50
CA SER A 645 7.74 26.32 19.46
C SER A 645 8.88 26.57 20.46
N SER A 646 8.81 25.88 21.60
CA SER A 646 9.82 25.86 22.65
C SER A 646 10.45 24.50 23.01
N THR A 647 9.77 23.34 22.89
CA THR A 647 10.27 22.11 23.53
C THR A 647 10.13 20.79 22.77
N TYR A 648 11.09 19.90 23.04
CA TYR A 648 11.13 18.50 22.70
C TYR A 648 9.99 17.76 23.48
N LEU A 649 8.72 17.87 23.04
CA LEU A 649 7.51 17.36 23.73
C LEU A 649 7.05 15.89 23.45
N ASN A 650 5.85 15.54 23.95
CA ASN A 650 5.56 14.19 24.45
C ASN A 650 4.03 13.84 24.71
N THR A 651 2.97 14.47 24.13
CA THR A 651 1.50 14.02 24.09
C THR A 651 0.83 13.89 22.66
N GLY A 652 -0.41 13.41 22.39
CA GLY A 652 -1.02 13.24 21.01
C GLY A 652 -2.57 12.92 20.95
N GLY A 653 -3.31 12.45 19.90
CA GLY A 653 -4.80 12.14 19.95
C GLY A 653 -5.57 11.58 18.68
N ARG A 654 -6.75 10.89 18.81
CA ARG A 654 -7.45 9.93 17.84
C ARG A 654 -8.91 10.22 17.25
N TYR A 655 -9.21 10.97 16.17
CA TYR A 655 -10.64 11.27 15.71
C TYR A 655 -11.64 10.11 15.52
N ASP A 656 -12.94 10.41 15.62
CA ASP A 656 -14.02 9.47 15.40
C ASP A 656 -15.26 10.10 14.61
N PRO A 657 -15.90 9.46 13.57
CA PRO A 657 -17.01 9.96 12.67
C PRO A 657 -18.57 9.69 12.87
N SER A 658 -19.08 9.06 13.95
CA SER A 658 -20.53 8.70 14.21
C SER A 658 -21.22 9.13 15.56
N ALA A 659 -20.96 8.54 16.76
CA ALA A 659 -21.73 8.73 18.03
C ALA A 659 -21.14 9.54 19.25
N ASN A 660 -19.83 9.83 19.30
CA ASN A 660 -19.04 10.72 20.20
C ASN A 660 -18.42 10.21 21.54
N THR A 661 -17.10 10.39 21.72
CA THR A 661 -16.31 10.37 22.99
C THR A 661 -15.29 11.56 23.06
N TRP A 662 -14.10 11.46 23.71
CA TRP A 662 -12.93 12.36 23.45
C TRP A 662 -11.56 11.90 24.08
N THR A 663 -10.32 12.01 23.44
CA THR A 663 -8.99 11.74 24.10
C THR A 663 -7.60 12.03 23.40
N PRO A 664 -6.47 11.93 24.16
CA PRO A 664 -5.08 12.10 23.72
C PRO A 664 -4.04 11.06 24.24
N THR A 665 -2.82 11.03 23.70
CA THR A 665 -1.86 9.93 23.97
C THR A 665 -1.14 10.06 25.30
N SER A 666 -1.11 8.97 26.08
CA SER A 666 -0.29 8.84 27.28
C SER A 666 1.20 8.97 26.97
N THR A 667 1.98 9.13 28.04
CA THR A 667 3.38 9.52 28.00
C THR A 667 4.24 8.65 28.93
N THR A 668 3.59 7.70 29.61
CA THR A 668 3.96 7.19 30.94
C THR A 668 4.23 5.70 31.00
N THR A 669 3.84 4.97 29.95
CA THR A 669 3.90 3.51 29.91
C THR A 669 5.34 3.05 29.79
N LEU A 670 5.81 2.15 30.69
CA LEU A 670 7.15 1.56 30.59
C LEU A 670 7.38 1.12 29.16
N GLY A 671 8.60 1.34 28.68
CA GLY A 671 8.82 1.40 27.26
C GLY A 671 8.54 2.77 26.68
N ALA A 672 9.11 3.84 27.28
CA ALA A 672 8.84 5.25 27.01
C ALA A 672 10.05 6.08 26.46
N PRO A 673 9.83 7.27 25.84
CA PRO A 673 10.79 7.90 24.94
C PRO A 673 11.40 9.24 25.36
N GLY A 674 12.63 9.51 24.89
CA GLY A 674 13.13 10.89 24.64
C GLY A 674 12.36 11.59 23.49
N ALA A 675 12.50 12.88 23.21
CA ALA A 675 11.57 13.59 22.31
C ALA A 675 12.16 13.94 20.90
N ARG A 676 11.46 13.60 19.79
CA ARG A 676 11.95 13.21 18.43
C ARG A 676 11.38 13.70 17.08
N TYR A 677 12.25 13.92 16.07
CA TYR A 677 11.96 13.89 14.61
C TYR A 677 12.15 12.37 13.95
N TRP A 678 12.39 11.92 12.65
CA TRP A 678 13.48 11.27 11.65
C TRP A 678 13.56 9.74 11.45
N HIS A 679 12.55 9.10 12.01
CA HIS A 679 11.85 7.81 11.73
C HIS A 679 9.77 7.31 9.06
N THR A 680 9.52 6.19 8.35
CA THR A 680 9.04 4.86 8.67
C THR A 680 7.86 4.74 9.64
N ALA A 681 6.85 4.02 9.16
CA ALA A 681 5.65 3.55 9.80
C ALA A 681 4.91 2.61 8.78
N VAL A 682 4.07 1.61 9.12
CA VAL A 682 3.88 0.35 8.33
C VAL A 682 2.74 -0.71 8.63
N TRP A 683 1.67 -0.60 9.47
CA TRP A 683 0.91 -1.72 10.18
C TRP A 683 0.99 -3.11 9.50
N THR A 684 1.32 -4.31 10.03
CA THR A 684 0.61 -5.52 9.47
C THR A 684 -0.71 -5.45 10.28
N GLY A 685 -1.91 -5.49 9.69
CA GLY A 685 -3.29 -5.52 10.26
C GLY A 685 -3.56 -5.67 11.77
N THR A 686 -2.67 -6.29 12.55
CA THR A 686 -2.69 -6.33 14.00
C THR A 686 -1.40 -5.98 14.78
N GLN A 687 -0.33 -5.45 14.14
CA GLN A 687 0.75 -4.67 14.80
C GLN A 687 1.28 -3.42 14.01
N MET A 688 1.56 -2.22 14.61
CA MET A 688 2.20 -0.97 14.02
C MET A 688 3.56 -0.60 14.57
N ILE A 689 4.65 0.00 14.08
CA ILE A 689 5.95 0.16 14.80
C ILE A 689 6.60 1.58 14.79
N VAL A 690 7.59 1.90 15.66
CA VAL A 690 8.71 2.86 15.38
C VAL A 690 10.12 2.48 15.99
N TRP A 691 11.26 2.99 15.47
CA TRP A 691 12.56 3.31 16.16
C TRP A 691 13.31 4.46 15.36
N GLY A 692 14.56 4.98 15.57
CA GLY A 692 15.09 6.27 14.92
C GLY A 692 16.40 7.17 15.27
N GLY A 693 16.34 8.54 15.44
CA GLY A 693 17.35 9.71 15.53
C GLY A 693 17.54 10.90 16.61
N TRP A 694 17.06 12.21 16.51
CA TRP A 694 17.26 13.56 17.30
C TRP A 694 16.46 13.95 18.57
N ASN A 695 17.17 14.51 19.55
CA ASN A 695 16.67 15.60 20.43
C ASN A 695 17.62 16.82 20.53
N GLY A 696 18.62 16.94 19.68
CA GLY A 696 19.56 18.05 19.72
C GLY A 696 20.76 17.83 20.63
N THR A 697 20.61 17.08 21.73
CA THR A 697 21.71 16.74 22.64
C THR A 697 22.29 15.34 22.42
N SER A 698 21.58 14.42 21.75
CA SER A 698 22.19 13.31 21.01
C SER A 698 21.29 12.61 19.98
N TYR A 699 21.85 11.60 19.32
CA TYR A 699 21.26 10.70 18.35
C TYR A 699 21.11 9.29 19.04
N PHE A 700 19.97 8.60 19.04
CA PHE A 700 19.53 7.69 20.16
C PHE A 700 19.21 6.13 20.08
N ASN A 701 19.89 5.26 20.83
CA ASN A 701 20.08 3.84 20.44
C ASN A 701 18.96 2.82 20.67
N THR A 702 17.67 3.20 20.80
CA THR A 702 16.60 2.23 21.20
C THR A 702 15.23 2.34 20.41
N GLY A 703 14.04 1.73 20.77
CA GLY A 703 12.92 1.27 19.88
C GLY A 703 11.49 0.94 20.35
N GLY A 704 10.55 0.31 19.55
CA GLY A 704 9.46 -0.59 20.10
C GLY A 704 8.00 -0.86 19.54
N ARG A 705 7.16 -1.57 20.40
CA ARG A 705 5.67 -2.03 20.52
C ARG A 705 4.42 -1.64 21.45
N TYR A 706 3.29 -1.04 20.98
CA TYR A 706 2.03 -0.59 21.68
C TYR A 706 0.83 -0.93 20.78
N SER A 707 -0.42 -0.75 21.16
CA SER A 707 -1.61 -0.96 20.34
C SER A 707 -2.76 -0.01 20.74
N PRO A 708 -3.65 0.46 19.81
CA PRO A 708 -4.93 1.07 20.18
C PRO A 708 -5.70 0.32 21.27
N SER A 709 -5.79 -1.01 21.23
CA SER A 709 -6.71 -1.76 22.12
C SER A 709 -6.43 -1.48 23.60
N THR A 710 -5.21 -1.71 24.09
CA THR A 710 -4.91 -1.65 25.55
C THR A 710 -4.17 -0.40 26.01
N ASN A 711 -3.83 0.50 25.09
CA ASN A 711 -3.22 1.80 25.37
C ASN A 711 -1.84 1.82 26.12
N THR A 712 -0.97 0.81 25.98
CA THR A 712 0.36 0.62 26.66
C THR A 712 1.61 0.42 25.76
N TRP A 713 2.84 0.74 26.22
CA TRP A 713 4.13 0.49 25.52
C TRP A 713 5.00 -0.52 26.36
N SER A 714 6.25 -0.92 26.00
CA SER A 714 7.25 -1.83 26.73
C SER A 714 8.73 -1.94 26.19
N ALA A 715 9.48 -3.03 26.42
CA ALA A 715 10.95 -3.06 26.33
C ALA A 715 11.68 -3.70 25.13
N THR A 716 12.69 -2.97 24.66
CA THR A 716 13.35 -3.22 23.39
C THR A 716 14.77 -3.77 23.51
N SER A 717 15.17 -4.67 22.60
CA SER A 717 16.50 -5.32 22.60
C SER A 717 17.61 -4.61 21.81
N ILE A 718 18.50 -3.86 22.46
CA ILE A 718 19.71 -3.32 21.80
C ILE A 718 20.80 -4.39 21.73
N THR A 719 20.49 -5.67 21.52
CA THR A 719 21.39 -6.77 21.90
C THR A 719 22.78 -6.65 21.25
N ASN A 720 23.75 -6.17 22.06
CA ASN A 720 25.08 -5.64 21.70
C ASN A 720 25.14 -4.85 20.36
N ALA A 721 24.23 -3.88 20.25
CA ALA A 721 23.76 -3.31 18.98
C ALA A 721 24.63 -2.21 18.34
N PRO A 722 24.38 -1.87 17.05
CA PRO A 722 25.30 -1.11 16.21
C PRO A 722 25.12 0.42 16.29
N SER A 723 25.74 1.10 15.32
CA SER A 723 26.30 2.45 15.38
C SER A 723 25.35 3.66 15.33
N ALA A 724 25.40 4.54 14.30
CA ALA A 724 24.94 5.94 14.42
C ALA A 724 24.25 6.70 13.20
N ARG A 725 22.95 7.24 13.06
CA ARG A 725 21.99 7.46 11.83
C ARG A 725 20.68 8.35 11.85
N GLY A 726 20.18 9.05 10.75
CA GLY A 726 18.80 8.94 10.00
C GLY A 726 17.90 10.11 9.31
N ARG A 727 17.11 9.88 8.24
CA ARG A 727 15.96 10.63 7.54
C ARG A 727 15.17 9.59 6.75
N HIS A 728 15.19 8.36 7.23
CA HIS A 728 15.81 7.22 6.59
C HIS A 728 14.79 6.06 6.35
N THR A 729 14.95 5.05 5.47
CA THR A 729 13.96 3.98 5.07
C THR A 729 13.75 2.91 6.08
N VAL A 730 12.53 2.37 6.01
CA VAL A 730 12.24 0.92 6.14
C VAL A 730 11.28 0.41 5.06
N VAL A 731 10.89 -0.89 4.98
CA VAL A 731 10.11 -1.57 3.91
C VAL A 731 9.21 -2.84 4.19
N TRP A 732 8.52 -3.13 5.33
CA TRP A 732 7.85 -4.49 5.57
C TRP A 732 7.13 -4.93 4.31
N THR A 733 6.97 -6.19 3.88
CA THR A 733 7.04 -7.53 4.49
C THR A 733 5.92 -8.44 4.02
N GLY A 734 5.15 -8.92 4.94
CA GLY A 734 4.12 -9.93 4.93
C GLY A 734 4.34 -10.51 6.31
N THR A 735 5.62 -10.82 6.51
CA THR A 735 6.22 -11.10 7.78
C THR A 735 7.58 -10.40 8.07
N GLN A 736 8.20 -9.25 7.67
CA GLN A 736 9.71 -9.01 7.82
C GLN A 736 10.24 -7.47 8.05
N MET A 737 11.51 -7.06 8.45
CA MET A 737 11.97 -5.60 8.76
C MET A 737 13.32 -4.88 8.32
N ILE A 738 13.39 -3.96 7.33
CA ILE A 738 14.59 -3.15 7.00
C ILE A 738 14.33 -1.83 6.23
N VAL A 739 15.19 -0.78 6.02
CA VAL A 739 16.31 -0.19 6.80
C VAL A 739 17.62 0.30 6.03
N TRP A 740 17.86 1.58 5.59
CA TRP A 740 19.24 2.01 5.08
C TRP A 740 19.96 3.41 5.36
N GLY A 741 20.33 3.95 6.53
CA GLY A 741 20.95 5.32 6.76
C GLY A 741 21.43 6.43 5.69
N GLY A 742 22.51 7.30 5.44
CA GLY A 742 23.97 7.87 5.57
C GLY A 742 24.92 8.36 6.76
N VAL A 743 24.60 9.26 7.73
CA VAL A 743 25.28 9.86 8.93
C VAL A 743 25.59 9.03 10.15
N GLY A 744 26.76 9.23 10.78
CA GLY A 744 27.03 9.09 12.21
C GLY A 744 27.73 10.32 12.84
N ILE A 745 28.53 10.11 13.91
CA ILE A 745 28.75 10.98 15.12
C ILE A 745 29.03 12.49 14.86
N THR A 746 29.41 12.86 13.65
CA THR A 746 29.82 14.23 13.32
C THR A 746 28.77 15.04 12.55
N GLY A 747 27.78 14.40 11.92
CA GLY A 747 27.12 15.03 10.76
C GLY A 747 28.04 15.11 9.53
N HIS A 748 29.15 14.37 9.57
CA HIS A 748 30.23 14.25 8.59
C HIS A 748 30.84 12.81 8.62
N GLN A 749 30.06 11.78 9.01
CA GLN A 749 30.47 10.36 8.96
C GLN A 749 29.50 9.49 8.11
N TYR A 750 29.92 8.92 6.96
CA TYR A 750 29.12 7.97 6.18
C TYR A 750 29.70 6.55 6.19
N TRP A 751 28.94 5.65 5.57
CA TRP A 751 28.62 4.38 6.17
C TRP A 751 27.98 3.45 5.14
N ASN A 752 28.58 2.27 4.94
CA ASN A 752 28.35 1.38 3.82
C ASN A 752 27.85 -0.05 4.23
N THR A 753 27.88 -0.44 5.50
CA THR A 753 27.28 -1.71 6.01
C THR A 753 25.76 -1.71 6.19
N GLY A 754 25.09 -2.83 5.90
CA GLY A 754 23.74 -3.14 6.41
C GLY A 754 23.78 -3.78 7.78
N GLY A 755 22.65 -4.42 8.17
CA GLY A 755 22.20 -5.51 9.16
C GLY A 755 19.12 -6.85 9.08
N ARG A 756 18.73 -8.16 9.42
CA ARG A 756 17.36 -8.76 9.18
C ARG A 756 16.39 -8.83 10.53
N TYR A 757 14.50 -7.67 11.34
CA TYR A 757 13.55 -7.58 12.55
C TYR A 757 12.18 -8.16 12.41
N ASN A 758 11.63 -8.57 13.55
CA ASN A 758 10.48 -9.42 13.70
C ASN A 758 9.23 -8.67 14.32
N PRO A 759 8.04 -9.26 14.65
CA PRO A 759 7.26 -9.00 15.86
C PRO A 759 6.62 -10.20 16.57
N SER A 760 7.01 -11.41 16.18
CA SER A 760 7.04 -12.57 17.07
C SER A 760 8.31 -12.57 17.96
N THR A 761 9.56 -12.52 17.46
CA THR A 761 10.81 -12.76 18.27
C THR A 761 11.29 -11.63 19.24
N ASN A 762 12.42 -10.91 19.04
CA ASN A 762 12.83 -9.58 19.63
C ASN A 762 14.35 -9.25 19.36
N THR A 763 14.84 -9.30 18.10
CA THR A 763 16.27 -9.51 17.72
C THR A 763 16.81 -8.72 16.48
N TRP A 764 18.12 -8.76 16.09
CA TRP A 764 18.68 -8.60 14.71
C TRP A 764 19.54 -9.86 14.47
N THR A 765 19.92 -10.10 13.21
CA THR A 765 21.25 -10.66 12.87
C THR A 765 21.86 -10.00 11.62
N PRO A 766 23.24 -9.88 11.45
CA PRO A 766 24.26 -9.22 10.51
C PRO A 766 24.54 -9.41 8.98
N THR A 767 25.16 -8.42 8.27
CA THR A 767 25.39 -8.39 6.79
C THR A 767 26.78 -8.50 6.08
N THR A 768 26.89 -9.24 4.97
CA THR A 768 28.01 -9.32 3.96
C THR A 768 28.30 -8.08 3.08
N THR A 769 29.03 -7.05 3.52
CA THR A 769 29.12 -5.76 2.76
C THR A 769 29.79 -5.85 1.38
N THR A 770 30.29 -7.03 1.01
CA THR A 770 30.46 -7.56 -0.35
C THR A 770 29.51 -6.97 -1.38
N GLY A 771 30.02 -6.60 -2.55
CA GLY A 771 29.29 -5.90 -3.60
C GLY A 771 29.15 -4.41 -3.31
N ALA A 772 28.90 -4.05 -2.06
CA ALA A 772 28.51 -2.74 -1.60
C ALA A 772 29.75 -1.81 -1.29
N PRO A 773 29.88 -0.57 -1.85
CA PRO A 773 31.07 0.31 -1.68
C PRO A 773 31.05 1.52 -0.67
N SER A 774 30.58 2.75 -1.00
CA SER A 774 30.79 4.06 -0.27
C SER A 774 29.49 4.89 -0.07
N ALA A 775 29.44 6.13 0.48
CA ALA A 775 28.26 6.60 1.27
C ALA A 775 27.91 8.15 1.34
N ALA A 776 26.70 8.73 1.70
CA ALA A 776 25.54 9.48 1.01
C ALA A 776 24.53 10.32 1.82
N VAL A 777 23.81 11.35 1.27
CA VAL A 777 22.46 11.96 1.59
C VAL A 777 21.26 11.61 0.77
N GLY A 778 20.18 11.28 1.44
CA GLY A 778 18.88 11.45 0.90
C GLY A 778 18.49 10.31 0.04
N HIS A 779 17.47 9.51 0.29
CA HIS A 779 17.29 8.39 -0.62
C HIS A 779 15.96 7.64 -0.57
N THR A 780 15.88 6.33 -0.90
CA THR A 780 14.75 5.40 -0.61
C THR A 780 15.04 3.91 -0.44
N ALA A 781 13.97 3.13 -0.53
CA ALA A 781 13.81 1.73 -0.74
C ALA A 781 12.32 1.47 -0.97
N VAL A 782 11.95 0.19 -0.91
CA VAL A 782 10.62 -0.42 -0.81
C VAL A 782 10.73 -1.93 -0.61
N TRP A 783 9.61 -2.63 -0.64
CA TRP A 783 9.54 -4.06 -0.90
C TRP A 783 9.18 -4.30 -2.44
N THR A 784 8.51 -5.41 -2.98
CA THR A 784 7.68 -6.75 -5.47
C THR A 784 6.26 -7.56 -5.65
N GLY A 785 5.83 -8.83 -5.32
CA GLY A 785 6.00 -9.96 -4.35
C GLY A 785 7.26 -10.71 -3.83
N THR A 786 8.53 -10.35 -4.05
CA THR A 786 9.72 -11.12 -3.63
C THR A 786 10.91 -10.23 -3.20
N GLU A 787 11.57 -9.49 -4.12
CA GLU A 787 12.63 -8.51 -3.82
C GLU A 787 12.97 -7.21 -4.69
N MET A 788 13.74 -6.18 -4.26
CA MET A 788 13.49 -4.72 -4.56
C MET A 788 14.52 -3.91 -5.47
N ILE A 789 14.83 -2.55 -5.41
CA ILE A 789 15.59 -1.61 -6.35
C ILE A 789 16.12 -0.23 -5.80
N VAL A 790 17.24 -0.10 -5.04
CA VAL A 790 17.78 1.23 -4.59
C VAL A 790 19.25 1.72 -4.82
N TRP A 791 19.58 2.97 -4.43
CA TRP A 791 20.16 3.84 -5.46
C TRP A 791 20.68 5.27 -5.13
N GLY A 792 21.20 5.53 -3.94
CA GLY A 792 22.09 6.70 -3.76
C GLY A 792 21.63 7.82 -2.85
N GLY A 793 22.59 8.64 -2.36
CA GLY A 793 22.32 9.87 -1.61
C GLY A 793 23.52 10.91 -1.56
N ALA A 794 23.35 12.26 -1.60
CA ALA A 794 24.32 13.37 -1.81
C ALA A 794 25.54 13.38 -0.88
N ASN A 795 26.72 13.64 -1.44
CA ASN A 795 27.83 14.23 -0.72
C ASN A 795 27.43 15.65 -0.26
N ASP A 796 28.35 16.29 0.42
CA ASP A 796 28.70 17.67 0.16
C ASP A 796 29.47 17.80 -1.18
N VAL A 797 30.47 16.93 -1.44
CA VAL A 797 31.34 16.85 -2.65
C VAL A 797 30.70 16.87 -4.08
N SER A 798 30.02 15.82 -4.58
CA SER A 798 30.14 15.46 -6.01
C SER A 798 28.94 14.80 -6.72
N TYR A 799 29.17 14.39 -7.98
CA TYR A 799 28.16 13.84 -8.86
C TYR A 799 28.38 12.48 -9.44
N PHE A 800 27.32 11.67 -9.33
CA PHE A 800 27.58 10.43 -8.64
C PHE A 800 26.91 9.17 -9.19
N ASN A 801 27.74 8.14 -9.47
CA ASN A 801 27.33 6.79 -9.88
C ASN A 801 27.64 5.74 -8.80
N THR A 802 26.89 4.62 -8.75
CA THR A 802 27.05 3.61 -7.68
C THR A 802 25.85 2.69 -7.21
N GLY A 803 24.65 2.65 -7.84
CA GLY A 803 23.37 1.87 -7.58
C GLY A 803 23.26 0.30 -7.55
N GLY A 804 22.63 -0.31 -6.53
CA GLY A 804 22.88 -1.73 -6.10
C GLY A 804 21.71 -2.70 -5.70
N GLN A 805 21.79 -4.02 -6.02
CA GLN A 805 20.85 -5.20 -6.18
C GLN A 805 20.82 -6.27 -5.10
N TYR A 806 19.70 -7.04 -4.84
CA TYR A 806 19.57 -8.06 -3.74
C TYR A 806 18.25 -8.80 -3.46
N ASN A 807 18.30 -10.07 -2.99
CA ASN A 807 17.16 -10.95 -2.68
C ASN A 807 17.09 -11.51 -1.22
N PRO A 808 16.00 -11.35 -0.41
CA PRO A 808 15.77 -11.66 1.01
C PRO A 808 16.28 -13.00 1.45
N THR A 809 16.10 -13.98 0.61
CA THR A 809 16.34 -15.37 0.92
C THR A 809 17.84 -15.71 0.83
N THR A 810 18.59 -15.04 -0.06
CA THR A 810 19.80 -15.59 -0.72
C THR A 810 21.17 -15.08 -0.26
N ASP A 811 21.23 -14.26 0.77
CA ASP A 811 22.40 -13.49 1.23
C ASP A 811 23.18 -12.56 0.23
N THR A 812 22.75 -12.35 -1.03
CA THR A 812 23.63 -11.81 -2.13
C THR A 812 23.21 -10.54 -2.88
N TRP A 813 24.16 -9.61 -3.20
CA TRP A 813 23.96 -8.37 -4.02
C TRP A 813 24.76 -8.28 -5.37
N VAL A 814 24.24 -7.59 -6.42
CA VAL A 814 24.99 -6.95 -7.57
C VAL A 814 24.50 -5.52 -8.04
N SER A 815 24.55 -5.07 -9.32
CA SER A 815 24.50 -3.61 -9.68
C SER A 815 24.48 -3.24 -11.19
N THR A 816 24.42 -1.94 -11.58
CA THR A 816 23.90 -1.51 -12.93
C THR A 816 24.86 -1.41 -14.12
N THR A 817 24.32 -1.00 -15.27
CA THR A 817 24.94 0.06 -16.08
C THR A 817 24.29 1.43 -15.79
N THR A 818 25.00 2.52 -16.06
CA THR A 818 24.50 3.91 -16.09
C THR A 818 24.04 4.34 -17.49
N THR A 819 24.20 3.51 -18.53
CA THR A 819 23.70 3.70 -19.91
C THR A 819 22.40 4.49 -19.96
N ASN A 820 22.49 5.73 -20.45
CA ASN A 820 21.33 6.56 -20.76
C ASN A 820 20.56 7.04 -19.47
N ALA A 821 21.08 6.70 -18.28
CA ALA A 821 21.03 7.49 -17.04
C ALA A 821 22.32 8.32 -16.84
N PRO A 822 22.50 9.52 -17.39
CA PRO A 822 23.67 10.36 -17.12
C PRO A 822 23.74 10.73 -15.63
N SER A 823 24.97 10.80 -15.09
CA SER A 823 25.36 10.55 -13.69
C SER A 823 24.45 11.02 -12.53
N GLY A 824 24.48 10.33 -11.40
CA GLY A 824 23.50 10.48 -10.31
C GLY A 824 23.65 11.67 -9.36
N ARG A 825 22.56 11.88 -8.57
CA ARG A 825 22.11 13.08 -7.80
C ARG A 825 20.65 12.94 -7.33
N GLY A 826 20.10 13.57 -6.26
CA GLY A 826 18.81 13.09 -5.63
C GLY A 826 17.81 13.98 -4.89
N GLY A 827 16.60 13.45 -4.72
CA GLY A 827 15.29 14.08 -4.53
C GLY A 827 14.46 13.50 -3.34
N HIS A 828 13.45 12.61 -3.30
CA HIS A 828 12.33 12.47 -4.21
C HIS A 828 10.99 11.74 -3.86
N THR A 829 10.83 10.61 -3.15
CA THR A 829 9.60 9.87 -2.62
C THR A 829 8.60 9.03 -3.53
N ALA A 830 8.32 7.70 -3.32
CA ALA A 830 7.35 6.84 -4.14
C ALA A 830 6.78 5.45 -3.62
N VAL A 831 6.44 4.40 -4.47
CA VAL A 831 5.40 3.22 -4.36
C VAL A 831 5.34 1.72 -5.00
N TRP A 832 5.63 1.43 -6.32
CA TRP A 832 5.26 0.44 -7.43
C TRP A 832 3.94 -0.26 -7.73
N ALA A 833 4.01 -0.74 -9.02
CA ALA A 833 2.22 -1.09 -11.70
C ALA A 833 2.50 -2.15 -12.90
N ASN A 834 2.43 -3.49 -12.82
CA ASN A 834 2.89 -4.42 -13.91
C ASN A 834 4.32 -4.23 -14.48
N GLY A 835 5.25 -5.09 -14.11
CA GLY A 835 6.61 -5.10 -14.69
C GLY A 835 7.62 -3.93 -14.48
N GLN A 836 7.47 -2.77 -13.76
CA GLN A 836 8.41 -1.67 -13.32
C GLN A 836 8.21 -0.80 -12.00
N MET A 837 9.08 0.18 -11.75
CA MET A 837 8.94 1.35 -10.86
C MET A 837 9.52 2.52 -11.64
N ILE A 838 9.11 3.73 -11.31
CA ILE A 838 9.55 4.94 -11.97
C ILE A 838 9.68 5.97 -10.86
N VAL A 839 10.27 7.10 -11.23
CA VAL A 839 10.75 8.21 -10.46
C VAL A 839 10.97 9.41 -11.42
N TRP A 840 11.60 10.52 -11.00
CA TRP A 840 11.27 11.98 -11.15
C TRP A 840 11.03 13.02 -9.86
N GLY A 841 11.60 14.12 -10.56
CA GLY A 841 12.56 15.19 -10.14
C GLY A 841 14.07 14.81 -10.02
N GLY A 842 15.03 15.53 -10.65
CA GLY A 842 16.39 15.59 -10.09
C GLY A 842 17.58 16.42 -10.67
N VAL A 843 18.41 17.22 -9.94
CA VAL A 843 19.57 18.07 -10.39
C VAL A 843 20.80 17.41 -11.03
N GLY A 844 22.06 17.80 -10.76
CA GLY A 844 23.28 17.68 -11.60
C GLY A 844 24.23 18.89 -11.53
N THR A 845 25.28 19.05 -12.35
CA THR A 845 26.56 19.83 -12.11
C THR A 845 26.64 21.17 -11.33
N SER A 846 26.09 22.33 -11.74
CA SER A 846 26.14 23.66 -11.04
C SER A 846 25.18 24.72 -11.65
N GLY A 847 24.02 25.03 -11.02
CA GLY A 847 22.97 25.95 -11.57
C GLY A 847 21.51 25.45 -11.77
N TYR A 848 21.02 24.52 -10.94
CA TYR A 848 19.75 23.72 -10.96
C TYR A 848 19.09 23.35 -12.36
N THR A 849 17.79 23.00 -12.50
CA THR A 849 17.27 21.61 -12.32
C THR A 849 15.91 21.18 -13.05
N SER A 850 15.80 20.43 -14.19
CA SER A 850 14.57 20.09 -15.03
C SER A 850 13.93 18.65 -15.58
N THR A 851 14.35 17.31 -15.47
CA THR A 851 13.85 15.97 -16.15
C THR A 851 13.13 14.70 -15.45
N GLY A 852 13.10 13.38 -15.94
CA GLY A 852 12.62 12.11 -15.24
C GLY A 852 12.80 10.54 -15.61
N GLY A 853 12.13 9.52 -14.92
CA GLY A 853 11.67 8.16 -15.48
C GLY A 853 11.57 6.74 -14.77
N ARG A 854 11.70 5.60 -15.52
CA ARG A 854 10.87 4.33 -16.01
C ARG A 854 11.80 3.13 -15.31
N TYR A 855 11.52 1.79 -15.12
CA TYR A 855 12.39 0.58 -15.51
C TYR A 855 11.69 -0.81 -15.57
N HIS A 856 11.68 -1.56 -16.69
CA HIS A 856 11.30 -3.00 -16.80
C HIS A 856 12.26 -4.15 -16.32
N PRO A 857 12.25 -4.59 -15.05
CA PRO A 857 13.45 -4.93 -14.30
C PRO A 857 14.36 -6.09 -14.73
N SER A 858 15.46 -6.48 -14.05
CA SER A 858 16.41 -7.43 -14.72
C SER A 858 16.06 -8.92 -14.78
N SER A 859 15.06 -9.43 -14.05
CA SER A 859 14.37 -10.69 -14.40
C SER A 859 13.16 -10.42 -15.30
N LEU A 860 13.09 -9.20 -15.84
CA LEU A 860 12.27 -8.71 -16.97
C LEU A 860 13.16 -7.91 -17.99
N GLY A 861 14.47 -8.21 -18.07
CA GLY A 861 15.37 -7.75 -19.14
C GLY A 861 16.46 -6.71 -18.81
N GLY A 862 16.22 -5.63 -18.04
CA GLY A 862 17.32 -4.71 -17.68
C GLY A 862 17.76 -3.64 -18.73
N ALA A 863 17.33 -2.36 -18.65
CA ALA A 863 17.73 -1.23 -19.55
C ALA A 863 17.32 0.16 -18.99
N TRP A 864 16.67 1.05 -19.78
CA TRP A 864 15.73 2.18 -19.50
C TRP A 864 15.61 3.37 -20.52
N ASN A 865 14.61 4.27 -20.32
CA ASN A 865 13.91 5.10 -21.36
C ASN A 865 13.80 6.62 -21.00
N PRO A 866 13.36 7.55 -21.91
CA PRO A 866 13.36 9.04 -21.70
C PRO A 866 12.10 9.99 -21.74
N THR A 867 12.06 11.03 -20.86
CA THR A 867 10.90 11.82 -20.29
C THR A 867 10.11 12.93 -21.04
N SER A 868 9.30 12.72 -22.08
CA SER A 868 8.96 13.85 -23.00
C SER A 868 8.04 14.97 -22.48
N THR A 869 8.61 15.84 -21.63
CA THR A 869 8.81 17.29 -21.78
C THR A 869 7.60 18.21 -21.97
N SER A 870 6.41 17.69 -22.26
CA SER A 870 5.42 18.41 -23.06
C SER A 870 4.11 18.72 -22.35
N GLY A 871 4.14 19.50 -21.25
CA GLY A 871 2.93 20.02 -20.58
C GLY A 871 2.85 19.69 -19.09
N ALA A 872 3.88 18.99 -18.62
CA ALA A 872 4.54 19.55 -17.48
C ALA A 872 5.41 20.68 -17.99
N PRO A 873 5.53 21.71 -17.17
CA PRO A 873 6.76 22.48 -17.14
C PRO A 873 7.98 21.72 -16.45
N SER A 874 9.11 22.32 -16.03
CA SER A 874 10.45 21.74 -15.64
C SER A 874 11.21 22.52 -14.56
N ALA A 875 11.59 21.85 -13.45
CA ALA A 875 12.05 22.35 -12.13
C ALA A 875 11.88 21.17 -11.08
N ARG A 876 12.50 21.02 -9.86
CA ARG A 876 12.00 20.56 -8.47
C ARG A 876 12.97 20.73 -7.25
N HIS A 877 12.48 20.69 -5.98
CA HIS A 877 13.25 20.74 -4.68
C HIS A 877 12.58 20.30 -3.28
N GLU A 878 11.86 19.18 -2.96
CA GLU A 878 11.35 18.73 -1.56
C GLU A 878 10.16 17.66 -1.20
N HIS A 879 9.29 17.11 -2.10
CA HIS A 879 8.35 15.86 -2.15
C HIS A 879 7.60 15.04 -0.99
N THR A 880 6.57 14.18 -1.36
CA THR A 880 6.10 12.77 -0.90
C THR A 880 4.82 12.01 -1.42
N ALA A 881 4.81 10.61 -1.34
CA ALA A 881 4.33 9.56 -2.31
C ALA A 881 3.88 8.04 -1.97
N VAL A 882 3.20 7.22 -2.91
CA VAL A 882 1.89 6.37 -2.70
C VAL A 882 0.99 5.08 -3.39
N TRP A 883 1.11 4.26 -4.55
CA TRP A 883 0.16 3.60 -5.65
C TRP A 883 -1.33 3.49 -5.48
N THR A 884 -2.18 3.69 -6.58
CA THR A 884 -5.43 3.39 -6.99
C THR A 884 -6.13 1.95 -7.28
N GLY A 885 -6.38 1.41 -8.50
CA GLY A 885 -5.65 1.61 -9.76
C GLY A 885 -6.28 2.16 -11.09
N THR A 886 -5.86 3.37 -11.56
CA THR A 886 -5.43 3.68 -12.96
C THR A 886 -4.32 4.76 -13.27
N GLU A 887 -3.89 5.63 -12.35
CA GLU A 887 -2.80 6.68 -12.46
C GLU A 887 -1.75 6.88 -11.30
N MET A 888 -1.53 8.14 -10.79
CA MET A 888 -0.56 8.67 -9.80
C MET A 888 -0.47 10.15 -9.62
N ILE A 889 -0.03 10.55 -8.40
CA ILE A 889 -0.47 11.59 -7.44
C ILE A 889 0.63 12.59 -6.98
N VAL A 890 0.69 13.91 -7.27
CA VAL A 890 1.89 14.79 -7.12
C VAL A 890 1.59 16.29 -7.17
N TRP A 891 2.44 17.09 -6.53
CA TRP A 891 2.31 18.54 -6.49
C TRP A 891 3.68 19.27 -6.18
N GLY A 892 4.78 18.72 -5.59
CA GLY A 892 5.84 19.66 -5.06
C GLY A 892 7.22 19.33 -4.38
N GLY A 893 8.33 19.97 -4.78
CA GLY A 893 9.52 20.45 -3.99
C GLY A 893 9.56 21.91 -3.40
N GLN A 894 10.68 22.59 -3.07
CA GLN A 894 10.82 23.91 -2.38
C GLN A 894 11.62 24.94 -3.21
N GLY A 895 10.99 25.74 -4.07
CA GLY A 895 11.68 26.27 -5.26
C GLY A 895 12.06 27.75 -5.39
N PHE A 896 11.98 28.27 -6.64
CA PHE A 896 12.49 29.57 -7.07
C PHE A 896 11.65 30.18 -8.17
N SER A 897 11.35 31.45 -8.00
CA SER A 897 11.29 32.45 -9.06
C SER A 897 11.67 33.72 -8.34
N SER A 898 12.92 34.17 -8.53
CA SER A 898 13.57 35.17 -7.66
C SER A 898 13.48 34.83 -6.15
N GLY A 899 13.81 33.58 -5.78
CA GLY A 899 13.77 33.10 -4.39
C GLY A 899 12.51 32.31 -4.02
N SER A 900 12.27 32.13 -2.72
CA SER A 900 11.01 31.60 -2.17
C SER A 900 10.57 32.40 -0.95
N ILE A 901 9.33 32.88 -0.79
CA ILE A 901 8.16 33.03 -1.66
C ILE A 901 7.47 31.76 -2.28
N TRP A 902 6.13 31.60 -2.09
CA TRP A 902 5.35 30.33 -2.06
C TRP A 902 3.99 30.12 -2.96
N LEU A 903 3.40 28.93 -3.27
CA LEU A 903 2.24 28.75 -4.24
C LEU A 903 1.41 27.42 -4.09
N TYR A 904 0.77 26.82 -5.13
CA TYR A 904 -0.32 25.79 -4.98
C TYR A 904 -0.79 24.82 -6.16
N THR A 905 0.07 24.13 -6.91
CA THR A 905 -0.27 23.34 -8.10
C THR A 905 0.28 21.91 -8.18
N GLY A 906 -0.31 21.07 -9.03
CA GLY A 906 0.03 19.67 -9.28
C GLY A 906 -0.69 19.07 -10.50
N TYR A 907 -0.44 17.81 -10.85
CA TYR A 907 -0.81 17.24 -12.17
C TYR A 907 -1.44 15.83 -11.98
N ARG A 908 -1.60 14.91 -12.95
CA ARG A 908 -2.16 13.49 -12.94
C ARG A 908 -1.55 12.74 -14.16
N TYR A 909 -1.51 11.40 -14.41
CA TYR A 909 -0.83 10.81 -15.63
C TYR A 909 -0.95 9.29 -16.00
N ASN A 910 -2.05 8.51 -16.12
CA ASN A 910 -2.00 7.01 -16.41
C ASN A 910 -0.84 6.48 -17.28
N PRO A 911 0.23 5.90 -16.73
CA PRO A 911 1.45 5.55 -17.47
C PRO A 911 1.34 5.20 -18.97
N SER A 912 0.46 4.25 -19.27
CA SER A 912 0.36 3.43 -20.48
C SER A 912 0.54 4.26 -21.74
N THR A 913 -0.33 5.26 -21.86
CA THR A 913 -0.64 6.04 -23.07
C THR A 913 0.10 7.39 -23.15
N ASP A 914 1.15 7.56 -22.37
CA ASP A 914 2.15 8.64 -22.48
C ASP A 914 1.78 10.17 -22.35
N THR A 915 1.19 10.70 -21.25
CA THR A 915 0.63 12.08 -21.11
C THR A 915 0.37 12.70 -19.69
N TRP A 916 0.12 14.03 -19.62
CA TRP A 916 -0.96 14.66 -18.81
C TRP A 916 -1.89 15.51 -19.68
N THR A 917 -3.08 15.81 -19.15
CA THR A 917 -3.87 17.01 -19.38
C THR A 917 -4.44 17.47 -17.91
N SER A 918 -3.91 19.74 -16.48
CA SER A 918 -3.31 20.13 -15.10
C SER A 918 -4.25 20.32 -13.87
N THR A 919 -3.82 19.97 -12.63
CA THR A 919 -4.73 19.75 -11.46
C THR A 919 -5.35 20.97 -10.79
N THR A 920 -6.44 21.54 -11.27
CA THR A 920 -7.18 22.63 -10.61
C THR A 920 -6.75 23.11 -9.24
N THR A 921 -6.56 24.40 -9.19
CA THR A 921 -6.47 25.12 -7.96
C THR A 921 -7.59 24.72 -6.97
N SER A 922 -8.79 25.15 -7.26
CA SER A 922 -9.63 25.74 -6.23
C SER A 922 -9.99 24.72 -5.12
N GLY A 923 -9.55 24.87 -3.87
CA GLY A 923 -10.01 24.02 -2.74
C GLY A 923 -8.98 23.68 -1.75
N ALA A 924 -7.76 23.73 -2.20
CA ALA A 924 -6.74 23.18 -1.40
C ALA A 924 -6.30 24.04 -0.23
N PRO A 925 -5.32 23.61 0.57
CA PRO A 925 -4.77 24.48 1.54
C PRO A 925 -3.63 25.24 0.90
N SER A 926 -3.05 26.10 1.70
CA SER A 926 -1.82 26.70 1.29
C SER A 926 -0.66 25.73 0.97
N GLY A 927 0.15 26.00 -0.06
CA GLY A 927 1.43 26.64 0.22
C GLY A 927 2.66 25.87 0.73
N ARG A 928 2.82 24.56 0.47
CA ARG A 928 3.51 23.53 1.27
C ARG A 928 5.03 23.13 1.22
N SER A 929 5.63 22.25 2.11
CA SER A 929 7.14 21.97 2.30
C SER A 929 7.68 20.79 3.18
N VAL A 930 8.35 19.76 2.65
CA VAL A 930 8.70 18.38 3.17
C VAL A 930 7.48 17.61 3.67
N HIS A 931 7.05 16.55 3.04
CA HIS A 931 5.73 15.92 3.32
C HIS A 931 5.90 14.42 3.48
N THR A 932 4.80 13.65 3.70
CA THR A 932 4.64 12.19 3.39
C THR A 932 3.25 11.69 3.04
N ALA A 933 3.00 10.50 2.45
CA ALA A 933 1.72 10.22 1.76
C ALA A 933 1.32 8.73 1.47
N VAL A 934 0.04 8.27 1.21
CA VAL A 934 -0.36 6.79 0.91
C VAL A 934 -1.72 6.32 0.24
N TRP A 935 -1.86 5.02 -0.15
CA TRP A 935 -3.11 4.28 -0.59
C TRP A 935 -4.29 3.80 0.38
N ALA A 936 -5.24 2.89 -0.06
CA ALA A 936 -6.42 2.00 0.28
C ALA A 936 -7.41 1.45 -0.82
N GLY A 937 -8.16 2.29 -1.56
CA GLY A 937 -9.54 2.04 -2.11
C GLY A 937 -10.17 3.05 -3.13
N THR A 938 -10.51 4.33 -2.79
CA THR A 938 -11.15 5.43 -3.61
C THR A 938 -10.88 7.01 -3.37
N GLN A 939 -9.86 7.58 -2.64
CA GLN A 939 -9.49 9.07 -2.46
C GLN A 939 -8.09 9.36 -1.76
N MET A 940 -7.65 10.56 -1.25
CA MET A 940 -6.24 10.93 -0.76
C MET A 940 -5.83 11.46 0.65
N ILE A 941 -6.08 10.94 1.89
CA ILE A 941 -5.67 11.62 3.19
C ILE A 941 -4.36 12.34 3.06
N VAL A 942 -4.18 13.46 3.75
CA VAL A 942 -3.05 14.41 3.85
C VAL A 942 -2.74 14.69 5.35
N TRP A 943 -1.86 15.63 5.79
CA TRP A 943 -1.79 16.14 7.21
C TRP A 943 -1.04 17.46 7.50
N GLY A 944 0.30 17.43 7.66
CA GLY A 944 1.35 18.42 8.08
C GLY A 944 1.63 19.85 7.51
N GLY A 945 2.84 20.43 7.72
CA GLY A 945 3.34 21.85 7.52
C GLY A 945 4.64 22.40 8.19
N TRP A 946 5.36 23.35 7.47
CA TRP A 946 6.49 24.37 7.62
C TRP A 946 6.65 25.55 6.52
N SER A 947 6.25 26.87 6.62
CA SER A 947 6.55 28.05 5.70
C SER A 947 7.76 28.82 6.29
N GLY A 948 8.62 29.38 5.43
CA GLY A 948 9.73 30.23 5.87
C GLY A 948 9.18 31.59 6.28
N SER A 949 9.59 32.12 7.43
CA SER A 949 8.82 32.97 8.38
C SER A 949 8.23 32.23 9.59
N ALA A 950 8.94 31.16 10.00
CA ALA A 950 9.00 30.63 11.38
C ALA A 950 7.64 30.32 12.03
N SER A 951 6.71 29.83 11.22
CA SER A 951 5.31 29.70 11.60
C SER A 951 4.96 28.29 12.00
N TYR A 952 3.80 28.11 12.68
CA TYR A 952 3.29 26.88 13.32
C TYR A 952 1.68 26.72 13.19
N PHE A 953 0.95 25.62 13.59
CA PHE A 953 -0.34 25.17 12.90
C PHE A 953 -1.49 24.20 13.40
N ASN A 954 -2.47 24.04 12.49
CA ASN A 954 -3.78 23.40 12.44
C ASN A 954 -4.14 22.38 11.32
N THR A 955 -4.20 22.70 10.01
CA THR A 955 -5.03 21.98 8.98
C THR A 955 -4.40 21.42 7.66
N GLY A 956 -5.22 20.56 7.01
CA GLY A 956 -5.34 20.34 5.56
C GLY A 956 -6.77 19.98 4.98
N GLY A 957 -7.06 18.89 4.20
CA GLY A 957 -8.27 18.69 3.34
C GLY A 957 -8.35 17.42 2.42
N ARG A 958 -9.58 17.06 1.88
CA ARG A 958 -9.99 15.71 1.29
C ARG A 958 -10.40 15.21 -0.17
N TYR A 959 -10.46 15.87 -1.32
CA TYR A 959 -10.73 15.29 -2.70
C TYR A 959 -10.54 13.78 -3.07
N ASN A 960 -11.30 13.24 -4.03
CA ASN A 960 -11.02 12.10 -4.93
C ASN A 960 -11.00 12.59 -6.36
N PRO A 961 -10.70 11.77 -7.38
CA PRO A 961 -10.53 12.30 -8.69
C PRO A 961 -11.63 12.06 -9.74
N SER A 962 -12.55 11.13 -9.53
CA SER A 962 -13.54 10.73 -10.54
C SER A 962 -14.53 11.80 -11.10
N THR A 963 -14.57 13.05 -10.62
CA THR A 963 -15.80 13.91 -10.55
C THR A 963 -15.68 15.45 -10.19
N ASN A 964 -14.61 16.23 -10.52
CA ASN A 964 -14.54 17.73 -10.37
C ASN A 964 -14.46 18.49 -8.96
N THR A 965 -13.94 17.96 -7.83
CA THR A 965 -14.19 18.48 -6.44
C THR A 965 -13.17 18.19 -5.21
N TRP A 966 -13.25 18.84 -3.98
CA TRP A 966 -12.34 19.04 -2.75
C TRP A 966 -13.02 19.30 -1.31
N THR A 967 -12.58 18.96 -0.02
CA THR A 967 -13.25 19.26 1.39
C THR A 967 -12.52 19.07 2.84
N PRO A 968 -12.77 19.74 4.06
CA PRO A 968 -12.07 19.81 5.39
C PRO A 968 -12.65 19.15 6.74
N THR A 969 -11.86 18.91 7.88
CA THR A 969 -11.76 17.65 8.84
C THR A 969 -12.35 17.77 10.27
N ALA A 970 -11.60 17.42 11.32
CA ALA A 970 -11.72 17.82 12.69
C ALA A 970 -10.36 18.31 13.18
N THR A 971 -10.42 19.17 14.19
CA THR A 971 -9.34 19.71 15.01
C THR A 971 -9.67 19.42 16.47
N THR A 972 -10.48 18.38 16.72
CA THR A 972 -11.14 18.12 18.02
C THR A 972 -10.21 17.30 18.91
N GLY A 973 -9.04 17.80 19.23
CA GLY A 973 -7.95 16.92 19.71
C GLY A 973 -6.84 16.76 18.68
N ALA A 974 -6.93 17.54 17.59
CA ALA A 974 -5.90 18.50 17.19
C ALA A 974 -4.53 18.26 17.79
N PRO A 975 -3.83 17.20 17.37
CA PRO A 975 -2.72 16.76 18.14
C PRO A 975 -1.57 17.47 17.52
N SER A 976 -1.24 18.62 18.00
CA SER A 976 -0.03 19.37 17.78
C SER A 976 0.53 19.49 16.31
N ARG A 977 0.64 20.70 15.67
CA ARG A 977 1.28 21.08 14.35
C ARG A 977 2.38 20.14 13.78
N ARG A 978 2.66 19.80 12.49
CA ARG A 978 3.77 18.85 12.08
C ARG A 978 4.30 18.68 10.57
N TYR A 979 5.58 18.36 10.14
CA TYR A 979 6.25 18.63 8.77
C TYR A 979 7.29 17.65 8.13
N GLY A 980 7.10 16.82 7.08
CA GLY A 980 8.04 15.80 6.52
C GLY A 980 8.48 14.61 7.42
N HIS A 981 8.33 13.33 7.03
CA HIS A 981 7.90 12.31 8.03
C HIS A 981 7.85 10.84 7.49
N THR A 982 6.92 9.90 7.78
CA THR A 982 6.21 9.05 6.73
C THR A 982 4.90 8.25 6.88
N ALA A 983 4.20 8.22 5.77
CA ALA A 983 2.95 7.55 5.64
C ALA A 983 2.92 6.17 4.93
N VAL A 984 2.02 5.22 5.28
CA VAL A 984 1.51 4.09 4.41
C VAL A 984 0.09 3.51 4.67
N TRP A 985 -0.59 2.89 3.71
CA TRP A 985 -2.03 2.53 3.84
C TRP A 985 -2.28 1.50 4.92
N THR A 986 -3.50 1.35 5.49
CA THR A 986 -3.80 0.01 6.00
C THR A 986 -5.18 -0.68 6.11
N GLY A 987 -6.31 -0.01 6.17
CA GLY A 987 -7.65 -0.63 6.22
C GLY A 987 -8.71 0.40 6.55
N THR A 988 -8.53 1.09 7.69
CA THR A 988 -9.39 2.17 8.19
C THR A 988 -8.73 3.15 9.26
N GLN A 989 -7.40 3.17 9.58
CA GLN A 989 -6.75 3.91 10.74
C GLN A 989 -5.31 4.67 10.56
N MET A 990 -5.03 5.85 9.97
CA MET A 990 -3.62 6.48 9.81
C MET A 990 -2.62 6.62 10.99
N ILE A 991 -1.73 5.67 11.24
CA ILE A 991 -0.50 5.75 12.04
C ILE A 991 0.48 6.89 11.69
N VAL A 992 0.36 8.09 12.23
CA VAL A 992 1.53 8.97 12.22
C VAL A 992 2.60 8.58 13.25
N TRP A 993 3.86 8.98 13.02
CA TRP A 993 4.86 9.14 14.09
C TRP A 993 5.91 10.29 14.06
N GLY A 994 6.54 10.69 15.20
CA GLY A 994 7.67 11.69 15.37
C GLY A 994 7.60 13.11 14.70
N GLY A 995 8.63 13.99 14.77
CA GLY A 995 8.87 15.26 13.99
C GLY A 995 9.54 16.57 14.60
N TRP A 996 9.67 17.80 13.91
CA TRP A 996 10.37 19.15 14.25
C TRP A 996 9.72 20.63 13.97
N ASN A 997 9.23 21.55 14.89
CA ASN A 997 8.89 23.06 14.86
C ASN A 997 9.66 23.93 15.84
N GLY A 998 10.03 25.15 15.42
CA GLY A 998 10.66 26.15 16.27
C GLY A 998 12.07 25.79 16.66
N SER A 999 12.18 24.81 17.56
CA SER A 999 13.37 24.62 18.37
C SER A 999 13.71 23.16 18.70
N SER A 1000 12.73 22.28 18.90
CA SER A 1000 12.96 21.03 19.66
C SER A 1000 11.88 19.89 19.64
N ALA A 1001 12.24 18.66 19.22
CA ALA A 1001 11.49 17.51 18.64
C ALA A 1001 10.73 16.55 19.57
N LEU A 1002 9.74 15.76 19.14
CA LEU A 1002 8.72 15.18 20.04
C LEU A 1002 8.34 13.72 19.80
N ASN A 1003 7.76 13.07 20.81
CA ASN A 1003 7.52 11.65 20.82
C ASN A 1003 6.08 11.08 20.99
N THR A 1004 5.01 11.54 20.32
CA THR A 1004 3.62 11.09 20.75
C THR A 1004 2.38 11.35 19.87
N GLY A 1005 1.37 10.46 19.96
CA GLY A 1005 0.47 9.83 18.93
C GLY A 1005 -0.92 10.34 18.50
N GLY A 1006 -1.84 9.42 18.20
CA GLY A 1006 -3.26 9.63 17.84
C GLY A 1006 -4.11 8.36 17.74
N LEU A 1007 -5.11 8.23 16.79
CA LEU A 1007 -6.01 7.12 16.21
C LEU A 1007 -7.38 7.60 15.44
N TYR A 1008 -7.44 8.55 14.45
CA TYR A 1008 -8.54 9.09 13.53
C TYR A 1008 -9.22 8.25 12.30
N THR A 1009 -10.55 8.01 12.18
CA THR A 1009 -11.32 7.14 11.17
C THR A 1009 -11.93 7.86 9.89
N PRO A 1010 -12.55 7.22 8.82
CA PRO A 1010 -12.92 7.84 7.52
C PRO A 1010 -13.51 9.25 7.46
#